data_AF-A0A7V8VC04-F1
#
_entry.id   AF-A0A7V8VC04-F1
#
_cell.length_a   1.000
_cell.length_b   1.000
_cell.length_c   1.000
_cell.angle_alpha   90.00
_cell.angle_beta   90.00
_cell.angle_gamma   90.00
#
_symmetry.space_group_name_H-M   'P 1'
#
loop_
_entity.id
_entity.type
_entity.pdbx_description
1 polymer ?
#
loop_
_entity_poly.entity_id
_entity_poly.type
_entity_poly.pdbx_seq_one_letter_code
_entity_poly.pdbx_strand_id
1 'polypeptide(L)'
;MHTILRQLRRWRSRERLLRLAWGLGRTLAVLLAVLAGACLIDWFIDRYSGSQTWRDWRNSSWLLWPADPLDTGETPFWLVRLPLTAGQVALAAWLLYHWVYRPVRQTPPIDDLAFQAEQAFPAFEHRLVTAVQLNRRGAKTQGMSRALIAQVTEEAEALAQRYDFLSLLDTSRWQKALAWLLPVLMGWGLFVAINPSLAAVLVLRQALLPVDIPRRIHLENLTPELWPVGADVTVRVRVTGRFREDLVGVLRLVPDGQPEEFYELHWARTLDDGSAEFETRLPPMSQDFSFLARLGDGRMREPGRVRFEPPPQLAPDDPSSPPLIGEIELPAWLGRRPDGSPYLRRNDGWSRGEIVDALPQSRLRITARFNKPVAQAYLVPILRGEGLREHPLVPLPPLVLAEDRRSAFWTLPAQPRLIAYRLDLTDDYGFTNPLPIRRNIRLWEDRPPVVEWKPESTRDPNRASADWAPGVNPKDFEWDMPLAPNGRIQVIYVARSDAGIGRANIAYRVVPRGIPADAYPEEIRRIQHPRDDPQGLVFQRLPLRPFTGNPQELQLGEFILDLGKFEKSGKFGEVELYHLPASDPWEEPSGLVAGGCKNFEIAGLQKRLPDGSWAKLEVGDTVELYVEVYDRLTPLAWSATRRGIFPLPQLAAMDRETLLSLPRTAQGDLDLSRLPPRPAGYPREAKRKFVVTEADAEIAFRLRDEGRQRLREKLQQIAEDQTRVFQPKR
;
A
#
# COMPACT_ATOMS: atom_id res chain seq x y z
N MET A 1 48.59 -49.26 83.83
CA MET A 1 48.50 -48.09 82.92
C MET A 1 47.65 -48.32 81.67
N HIS A 2 47.78 -49.45 80.96
CA HIS A 2 47.05 -49.66 79.69
C HIS A 2 45.53 -49.57 79.83
N THR A 3 44.96 -49.94 80.98
CA THR A 3 43.50 -49.91 81.23
C THR A 3 43.01 -48.46 81.35
N ILE A 4 43.69 -47.65 82.18
CA ILE A 4 43.38 -46.22 82.38
C ILE A 4 43.43 -45.48 81.04
N LEU A 5 44.52 -45.60 80.29
CA LEU A 5 44.65 -44.94 78.98
C LEU A 5 43.62 -45.43 77.97
N ARG A 6 43.18 -46.69 78.04
CA ARG A 6 42.11 -47.24 77.17
C ARG A 6 40.76 -46.64 77.55
N GLN A 7 40.43 -46.54 78.83
CA GLN A 7 39.19 -45.89 79.31
C GLN A 7 39.18 -44.38 78.97
N LEU A 8 40.24 -43.63 79.30
CA LEU A 8 40.33 -42.19 79.00
C LEU A 8 40.31 -41.91 77.48
N ARG A 9 40.96 -42.74 76.65
CA ARG A 9 40.86 -42.62 75.17
C ARG A 9 39.44 -42.95 74.67
N ARG A 10 38.77 -43.96 75.24
CA ARG A 10 37.36 -44.28 74.93
C ARG A 10 36.43 -43.12 75.31
N TRP A 11 36.61 -42.55 76.50
CA TRP A 11 35.86 -41.38 76.96
C TRP A 11 36.08 -40.18 76.04
N ARG A 12 37.34 -39.82 75.75
CA ARG A 12 37.70 -38.75 74.80
C ARG A 12 37.09 -38.96 73.42
N SER A 13 37.05 -40.22 72.95
CA SER A 13 36.43 -40.56 71.65
C SER A 13 34.91 -40.42 71.68
N ARG A 14 34.24 -40.83 72.77
CA ARG A 14 32.78 -40.64 72.92
C ARG A 14 32.41 -39.17 73.10
N GLU A 15 33.16 -38.40 73.87
CA GLU A 15 32.96 -36.95 74.02
C GLU A 15 33.14 -36.22 72.67
N ARG A 16 34.12 -36.63 71.85
CA ARG A 16 34.24 -36.16 70.46
C ARG A 16 33.01 -36.48 69.62
N LEU A 17 32.53 -37.71 69.67
CA LEU A 17 31.35 -38.15 68.93
C LEU A 17 30.08 -37.41 69.38
N LEU A 18 29.88 -37.22 70.69
CA LEU A 18 28.75 -36.45 71.22
C LEU A 18 28.82 -34.97 70.84
N ARG A 19 30.00 -34.33 70.92
CA ARG A 19 30.19 -32.94 70.45
C ARG A 19 29.95 -32.80 68.96
N LEU A 20 30.44 -33.75 68.16
CA LEU A 20 30.23 -33.79 66.71
C LEU A 20 28.75 -34.00 66.38
N ALA A 21 28.05 -34.91 67.05
CA ALA A 21 26.63 -35.17 66.84
C ALA A 21 25.74 -33.99 67.28
N TRP A 22 26.05 -33.34 68.41
CA TRP A 22 25.36 -32.13 68.88
C TRP A 22 25.58 -30.94 67.94
N GLY A 23 26.83 -30.72 67.52
CA GLY A 23 27.18 -29.68 66.55
C GLY A 23 26.47 -29.89 65.21
N LEU A 24 26.58 -31.10 64.63
CA LEU A 24 25.92 -31.45 63.37
C LEU A 24 24.40 -31.37 63.47
N GLY A 25 23.78 -31.88 64.55
CA GLY A 25 22.34 -31.84 64.74
C GLY A 25 21.79 -30.40 64.78
N ARG A 26 22.48 -29.50 65.49
CA ARG A 26 22.13 -28.08 65.50
C ARG A 26 22.35 -27.40 64.15
N THR A 27 23.49 -27.65 63.49
CA THR A 27 23.80 -27.08 62.18
C THR A 27 22.75 -27.54 61.16
N LEU A 28 22.41 -28.83 61.14
CA LEU A 28 21.39 -29.39 60.25
C LEU A 28 20.01 -28.79 60.52
N ALA A 29 19.61 -28.63 61.79
CA ALA A 29 18.33 -28.02 62.15
C ALA A 29 18.21 -26.57 61.63
N VAL A 30 19.25 -25.76 61.80
CA VAL A 30 19.27 -24.37 61.32
C VAL A 30 19.29 -24.34 59.78
N LEU A 31 20.11 -25.16 59.12
CA LEU A 31 20.19 -25.17 57.66
C LEU A 31 18.90 -25.64 57.00
N LEU A 32 18.23 -26.66 57.54
CA LEU A 32 16.92 -27.09 57.05
C LEU A 32 15.84 -26.02 57.27
N ALA A 33 15.86 -25.30 58.41
CA ALA A 33 14.91 -24.22 58.67
C ALA A 33 15.13 -23.02 57.72
N VAL A 34 16.38 -22.64 57.45
CA VAL A 34 16.71 -21.55 56.51
C VAL A 34 16.40 -21.96 55.07
N LEU A 35 16.70 -23.20 54.67
CA LEU A 35 16.31 -23.74 53.36
C LEU A 35 14.79 -23.73 53.19
N ALA A 36 14.03 -24.17 54.19
CA ALA A 36 12.57 -24.14 54.17
C ALA A 36 12.03 -22.70 54.04
N GLY A 37 12.60 -21.75 54.77
CA GLY A 37 12.27 -20.33 54.66
C GLY A 37 12.58 -19.76 53.27
N ALA A 38 13.72 -20.10 52.69
CA ALA A 38 14.10 -19.64 51.34
C ALA A 38 13.22 -20.27 50.23
N CYS A 39 12.87 -21.56 50.36
CA CYS A 39 11.88 -22.22 49.50
C CYS A 39 10.50 -21.55 49.59
N LEU A 40 10.05 -21.19 50.80
CA LEU A 40 8.79 -20.48 51.01
C LEU A 40 8.82 -19.07 50.39
N ILE A 41 9.93 -18.36 50.50
CA ILE A 41 10.14 -17.03 49.88
C ILE A 41 10.13 -17.15 48.35
N ASP A 42 10.88 -18.08 47.75
CA ASP A 42 10.90 -18.30 46.29
C ASP A 42 9.50 -18.68 45.76
N TRP A 43 8.79 -19.56 46.47
CA TRP A 43 7.39 -19.90 46.15
C TRP A 43 6.44 -18.70 46.25
N PHE A 44 6.53 -17.91 47.33
CA PHE A 44 5.67 -16.76 47.54
C PHE A 44 5.91 -15.68 46.48
N ILE A 45 7.18 -15.41 46.15
CA ILE A 45 7.53 -14.48 45.08
C ILE A 45 6.98 -14.99 43.74
N ASP A 46 7.24 -16.24 43.31
CA ASP A 46 6.74 -16.76 42.02
C ASP A 46 5.19 -16.77 41.94
N ARG A 47 4.52 -17.04 43.06
CA ARG A 47 3.05 -17.12 43.14
C ARG A 47 2.38 -15.76 43.04
N TYR A 48 2.91 -14.74 43.73
CA TYR A 48 2.30 -13.41 43.83
C TYR A 48 2.94 -12.35 42.93
N SER A 49 4.12 -12.62 42.36
CA SER A 49 4.77 -11.72 41.41
C SER A 49 3.86 -11.39 40.23
N GLY A 50 3.45 -10.13 40.13
CA GLY A 50 2.54 -9.64 39.10
C GLY A 50 1.10 -9.34 39.56
N SER A 51 0.72 -9.59 40.82
CA SER A 51 -0.51 -9.00 41.35
C SER A 51 -0.39 -7.48 41.54
N GLN A 52 -1.51 -6.76 41.53
CA GLN A 52 -1.56 -5.33 41.88
C GLN A 52 -0.85 -5.08 43.22
N THR A 53 -1.24 -5.84 44.24
CA THR A 53 -0.69 -5.78 45.61
C THR A 53 0.81 -6.03 45.68
N TRP A 54 1.35 -6.90 44.81
CA TRP A 54 2.79 -7.14 44.73
C TRP A 54 3.53 -5.97 44.08
N ARG A 55 2.95 -5.35 43.05
CA ARG A 55 3.50 -4.15 42.41
C ARG A 55 3.53 -2.97 43.38
N ASP A 56 2.43 -2.73 44.10
CA ASP A 56 2.35 -1.68 45.13
C ASP A 56 3.40 -1.90 46.23
N TRP A 57 3.50 -3.13 46.74
CA TRP A 57 4.50 -3.49 47.75
C TRP A 57 5.94 -3.37 47.22
N ARG A 58 6.23 -3.82 45.99
CA ARG A 58 7.55 -3.67 45.36
C ARG A 58 7.91 -2.19 45.21
N ASN A 59 7.00 -1.37 44.70
CA ASN A 59 7.24 0.06 44.49
C ASN A 59 7.44 0.81 45.81
N SER A 60 6.94 0.28 46.94
CA SER A 60 7.26 0.78 48.29
C SER A 60 8.58 0.27 48.88
N SER A 61 9.22 -0.75 48.25
CA SER A 61 10.37 -1.48 48.77
C SER A 61 11.63 -1.27 47.94
N TRP A 62 12.55 -0.45 48.47
CA TRP A 62 13.85 -0.17 47.85
C TRP A 62 14.69 -1.43 47.56
N LEU A 63 14.44 -2.54 48.27
CA LEU A 63 15.20 -3.79 48.17
C LEU A 63 14.96 -4.54 46.85
N LEU A 64 13.84 -4.29 46.17
CA LEU A 64 13.42 -5.00 44.94
C LEU A 64 13.22 -4.06 43.74
N TRP A 65 13.67 -2.82 43.85
CA TRP A 65 13.46 -1.76 42.86
C TRP A 65 13.97 -2.05 41.43
N PRO A 66 15.14 -2.69 41.19
CA PRO A 66 15.73 -2.74 39.85
C PRO A 66 15.31 -3.95 38.98
N ALA A 67 14.38 -4.79 39.42
CA ALA A 67 13.83 -5.86 38.58
C ALA A 67 12.31 -5.91 38.68
N ASP A 68 11.64 -5.89 37.53
CA ASP A 68 10.27 -6.37 37.46
C ASP A 68 10.26 -7.90 37.29
N PRO A 69 9.64 -8.66 38.21
CA PRO A 69 9.41 -10.09 37.98
C PRO A 69 8.58 -10.38 36.72
N LEU A 70 7.85 -9.39 36.20
CA LEU A 70 7.17 -9.48 34.90
C LEU A 70 8.12 -9.35 33.71
N ASP A 71 9.29 -8.71 33.84
CA ASP A 71 10.32 -8.67 32.79
C ASP A 71 11.02 -10.03 32.66
N THR A 72 11.40 -10.62 33.80
CA THR A 72 12.11 -11.91 33.82
C THR A 72 11.18 -13.12 33.73
N GLY A 73 9.86 -12.92 33.81
CA GLY A 73 8.84 -13.98 33.91
C GLY A 73 8.91 -14.82 35.19
N GLU A 74 10.07 -14.91 35.85
CA GLU A 74 10.41 -15.69 37.04
C GLU A 74 10.93 -14.83 38.19
N THR A 75 11.02 -15.42 39.39
CA THR A 75 11.77 -14.86 40.54
C THR A 75 13.20 -14.47 40.11
N PRO A 76 13.63 -13.20 40.28
CA PRO A 76 14.91 -12.73 39.75
C PRO A 76 16.12 -13.56 40.23
N PHE A 77 16.77 -14.25 39.28
CA PHE A 77 17.89 -15.16 39.57
C PHE A 77 19.03 -14.48 40.34
N TRP A 78 19.48 -13.33 39.83
CA TRP A 78 20.62 -12.59 40.36
C TRP A 78 20.35 -11.83 41.67
N LEU A 79 19.11 -11.37 41.89
CA LEU A 79 18.76 -10.57 43.08
C LEU A 79 18.21 -11.41 44.24
N VAL A 80 17.58 -12.54 43.96
CA VAL A 80 16.88 -13.35 44.98
C VAL A 80 17.53 -14.73 45.13
N ARG A 81 17.53 -15.57 44.08
CA ARG A 81 18.01 -16.96 44.22
C ARG A 81 19.50 -17.04 44.54
N LEU A 82 20.34 -16.31 43.81
CA LEU A 82 21.79 -16.33 44.03
C LEU A 82 22.19 -15.80 45.42
N PRO A 83 21.72 -14.63 45.91
CA PRO A 83 22.08 -14.15 47.24
C PRO A 83 21.53 -15.03 48.38
N LEU A 84 20.32 -15.59 48.25
CA LEU A 84 19.78 -16.55 49.22
C LEU A 84 20.66 -17.81 49.30
N THR A 85 21.04 -18.37 48.16
CA THR A 85 21.88 -19.58 48.08
C THR A 85 23.29 -19.32 48.60
N ALA A 86 23.91 -18.20 48.21
CA ALA A 86 25.21 -17.78 48.73
C ALA A 86 25.18 -17.55 50.25
N GLY A 87 24.11 -16.93 50.77
CA GLY A 87 23.87 -16.76 52.20
C GLY A 87 23.73 -18.09 52.95
N GLN A 88 23.01 -19.07 52.39
CA GLN A 88 22.90 -20.43 52.94
C GLN A 88 24.27 -21.12 53.00
N VAL A 89 25.07 -21.05 51.93
CA VAL A 89 26.41 -21.67 51.87
C VAL A 89 27.37 -21.00 52.87
N ALA A 90 27.36 -19.67 52.95
CA ALA A 90 28.17 -18.93 53.92
C ALA A 90 27.77 -19.25 55.36
N LEU A 91 26.47 -19.32 55.65
CA LEU A 91 25.94 -19.74 56.96
C LEU A 91 26.33 -21.19 57.28
N ALA A 92 26.24 -22.12 56.33
CA ALA A 92 26.65 -23.51 56.50
C ALA A 92 28.13 -23.62 56.86
N ALA A 93 29.01 -22.93 56.12
CA ALA A 93 30.44 -22.90 56.40
C ALA A 93 30.74 -22.32 57.80
N TRP A 94 30.08 -21.22 58.17
CA TRP A 94 30.22 -20.58 59.47
C TRP A 94 29.76 -21.49 60.63
N LEU A 95 28.58 -22.12 60.50
CA LEU A 95 28.04 -23.06 61.49
C LEU A 95 28.91 -24.31 61.64
N LEU A 96 29.37 -24.90 60.52
CA LEU A 96 30.29 -26.05 60.55
C LEU A 96 31.61 -25.69 61.24
N TYR A 97 32.16 -24.50 60.99
CA TYR A 97 33.37 -24.03 61.66
C TYR A 97 33.15 -23.84 63.18
N HIS A 98 32.11 -23.10 63.56
CA HIS A 98 31.87 -22.70 64.95
C HIS A 98 31.26 -23.80 65.84
N TRP A 99 30.39 -24.68 65.32
CA TRP A 99 29.66 -25.68 66.11
C TRP A 99 30.19 -27.11 65.95
N VAL A 100 30.88 -27.43 64.85
CA VAL A 100 31.46 -28.78 64.63
C VAL A 100 32.97 -28.76 64.77
N TYR A 101 33.68 -28.02 63.91
CA TYR A 101 35.15 -28.08 63.83
C TYR A 101 35.84 -27.53 65.09
N ARG A 102 35.48 -26.31 65.52
CA ARG A 102 36.08 -25.67 66.70
C ARG A 102 35.82 -26.48 67.99
N PRO A 103 34.59 -26.94 68.32
CA PRO A 103 34.34 -27.70 69.56
C PRO A 103 34.96 -29.10 69.57
N VAL A 104 35.09 -29.76 68.41
CA VAL A 104 35.78 -31.06 68.28
C VAL A 104 37.30 -30.87 68.40
N ARG A 105 37.89 -29.81 67.84
CA ARG A 105 39.31 -29.47 68.10
C ARG A 105 39.57 -29.12 69.56
N GLN A 106 38.66 -28.37 70.20
CA GLN A 106 38.67 -28.04 71.63
C GLN A 106 38.23 -29.22 72.54
N THR A 107 38.38 -30.48 72.10
CA THR A 107 38.21 -31.63 73.00
C THR A 107 39.36 -31.64 74.02
N PRO A 108 39.08 -31.65 75.33
CA PRO A 108 40.11 -31.66 76.37
C PRO A 108 41.21 -32.71 76.11
N PRO A 109 42.48 -32.42 76.42
CA PRO A 109 43.55 -33.43 76.47
C PRO A 109 43.22 -34.55 77.48
N ILE A 110 44.02 -35.62 77.45
CA ILE A 110 43.82 -36.77 78.34
C ILE A 110 44.02 -36.37 79.81
N ASP A 111 44.92 -35.41 80.07
CA ASP A 111 45.25 -34.92 81.41
C ASP A 111 44.05 -34.18 82.05
N ASP A 112 43.39 -33.29 81.30
CA ASP A 112 42.15 -32.61 81.73
C ASP A 112 41.00 -33.59 82.00
N LEU A 113 40.89 -34.67 81.20
CA LEU A 113 39.91 -35.72 81.43
C LEU A 113 40.24 -36.53 82.68
N ALA A 114 41.52 -36.85 82.92
CA ALA A 114 41.96 -37.50 84.15
C ALA A 114 41.61 -36.65 85.38
N PHE A 115 41.80 -35.33 85.30
CA PHE A 115 41.43 -34.38 86.35
C PHE A 115 39.91 -34.30 86.57
N GLN A 116 39.11 -34.31 85.49
CA GLN A 116 37.64 -34.34 85.59
C GLN A 116 37.13 -35.66 86.20
N ALA A 117 37.74 -36.80 85.88
CA ALA A 117 37.41 -38.07 86.55
C ALA A 117 37.78 -38.07 88.03
N GLU A 118 38.93 -37.49 88.39
CA GLU A 118 39.39 -37.39 89.78
C GLU A 118 38.52 -36.43 90.62
N GLN A 119 38.06 -35.32 90.04
CA GLN A 119 37.05 -34.44 90.68
C GLN A 119 35.69 -35.13 90.88
N ALA A 120 35.26 -35.94 89.92
CA ALA A 120 33.96 -36.64 90.00
C ALA A 120 33.99 -37.90 90.88
N PHE A 121 35.17 -38.51 91.07
CA PHE A 121 35.39 -39.69 91.89
C PHE A 121 36.49 -39.40 92.93
N PRO A 122 36.16 -38.80 94.10
CA PRO A 122 37.15 -38.38 95.09
C PRO A 122 38.10 -39.47 95.60
N ALA A 123 37.72 -40.75 95.44
CA ALA A 123 38.53 -41.92 95.79
C ALA A 123 39.88 -42.03 95.04
N PHE A 124 40.10 -41.26 93.97
CA PHE A 124 41.42 -41.19 93.31
C PHE A 124 42.38 -40.18 93.96
N GLU A 125 41.89 -39.21 94.74
CA GLU A 125 42.64 -38.12 95.36
C GLU A 125 43.49 -37.29 94.37
N HIS A 126 44.74 -37.71 94.14
CA HIS A 126 45.69 -37.16 93.16
C HIS A 126 46.38 -38.26 92.34
N ARG A 127 46.03 -39.53 92.56
CA ARG A 127 46.71 -40.71 92.04
C ARG A 127 46.44 -40.90 90.55
N LEU A 128 45.25 -40.53 90.06
CA LEU A 128 44.87 -40.70 88.65
C LEU A 128 45.61 -39.70 87.75
N VAL A 129 45.57 -38.41 88.08
CA VAL A 129 46.30 -37.37 87.33
C VAL A 129 47.81 -37.60 87.43
N THR A 130 48.32 -37.89 88.63
CA THR A 130 49.75 -38.15 88.84
C THR A 130 50.24 -39.36 88.04
N ALA A 131 49.50 -40.48 88.05
CA ALA A 131 49.85 -41.65 87.24
C ALA A 131 49.89 -41.31 85.74
N VAL A 132 48.89 -40.59 85.21
CA VAL A 132 48.85 -40.18 83.79
C VAL A 132 50.00 -39.24 83.42
N GLN A 133 50.29 -38.24 84.25
CA GLN A 133 51.36 -37.27 84.01
C GLN A 133 52.77 -37.88 84.07
N LEU A 134 53.02 -38.82 85.00
CA LEU A 134 54.33 -39.47 85.14
C LEU A 134 54.62 -40.51 84.06
N ASN A 135 53.58 -41.11 83.45
CA ASN A 135 53.72 -42.11 82.39
C ASN A 135 53.68 -41.52 80.96
N ARG A 136 53.56 -40.20 80.78
CA ARG A 136 53.56 -39.58 79.45
C ARG A 136 54.95 -39.64 78.80
N ARG A 137 54.99 -39.81 77.46
CA ARG A 137 56.25 -39.71 76.70
C ARG A 137 56.84 -38.30 76.88
N GLY A 138 58.04 -38.21 77.45
CA GLY A 138 58.68 -36.93 77.80
C GLY A 138 58.40 -36.42 79.21
N ALA A 139 57.85 -37.23 80.13
CA ALA A 139 57.82 -36.88 81.55
C ALA A 139 59.24 -36.65 82.10
N LYS A 140 59.44 -35.57 82.88
CA LYS A 140 60.70 -35.30 83.60
C LYS A 140 60.78 -36.16 84.87
N THR A 141 61.05 -37.46 84.71
CA THR A 141 61.15 -38.43 85.82
C THR A 141 62.56 -38.58 86.39
N GLN A 142 63.51 -37.74 85.96
CA GLN A 142 64.87 -37.69 86.51
C GLN A 142 64.80 -37.31 88.00
N GLY A 143 65.33 -38.17 88.88
CA GLY A 143 65.28 -38.00 90.33
C GLY A 143 64.09 -38.65 91.05
N MET A 144 63.13 -39.27 90.33
CA MET A 144 61.98 -39.95 90.93
C MET A 144 62.18 -41.47 91.06
N SER A 145 61.71 -42.06 92.16
CA SER A 145 61.75 -43.52 92.37
C SER A 145 60.83 -44.26 91.40
N ARG A 146 61.40 -45.15 90.59
CA ARG A 146 60.63 -46.01 89.66
C ARG A 146 59.61 -46.90 90.37
N ALA A 147 59.92 -47.36 91.59
CA ALA A 147 59.01 -48.17 92.39
C ALA A 147 57.77 -47.36 92.83
N LEU A 148 57.94 -46.11 93.23
CA LEU A 148 56.83 -45.23 93.62
C LEU A 148 55.96 -44.88 92.42
N ILE A 149 56.55 -44.62 91.24
CA ILE A 149 55.80 -44.42 89.99
C ILE A 149 54.97 -45.67 89.64
N ALA A 150 55.55 -46.87 89.79
CA ALA A 150 54.87 -48.13 89.55
C ALA A 150 53.69 -48.34 90.52
N GLN A 151 53.91 -48.18 91.83
CA GLN A 151 52.88 -48.35 92.85
C GLN A 151 51.72 -47.36 92.68
N VAL A 152 51.98 -46.06 92.48
CA VAL A 152 50.91 -45.07 92.22
C VAL A 152 50.14 -45.39 90.94
N THR A 153 50.82 -45.97 89.93
CA THR A 153 50.18 -46.42 88.68
C THR A 153 49.31 -47.66 88.88
N GLU A 154 49.70 -48.57 89.76
CA GLU A 154 48.97 -49.80 90.10
C GLU A 154 47.73 -49.48 90.95
N GLU A 155 47.88 -48.65 91.99
CA GLU A 155 46.77 -48.17 92.81
C GLU A 155 45.72 -47.40 91.98
N ALA A 156 46.17 -46.50 91.10
CA ALA A 156 45.29 -45.79 90.17
C ALA A 156 44.59 -46.74 89.18
N GLU A 157 45.22 -47.85 88.77
CA GLU A 157 44.61 -48.82 87.85
C GLU A 157 43.61 -49.74 88.57
N ALA A 158 43.90 -50.15 89.80
CA ALA A 158 42.98 -50.90 90.66
C ALA A 158 41.72 -50.08 91.00
N LEU A 159 41.85 -48.76 91.20
CA LEU A 159 40.72 -47.85 91.37
C LEU A 159 39.97 -47.61 90.04
N ALA A 160 40.67 -47.44 88.92
CA ALA A 160 40.06 -47.24 87.60
C ALA A 160 39.28 -48.45 87.07
N GLN A 161 39.55 -49.66 87.59
CA GLN A 161 38.71 -50.83 87.30
C GLN A 161 37.35 -50.82 88.03
N ARG A 162 37.23 -50.05 89.13
CA ARG A 162 35.99 -49.98 89.94
C ARG A 162 34.99 -48.94 89.44
N TYR A 163 35.43 -47.97 88.65
CA TYR A 163 34.60 -46.86 88.16
C TYR A 163 34.54 -46.82 86.64
N ASP A 164 33.33 -46.67 86.06
CA ASP A 164 33.18 -46.41 84.64
C ASP A 164 33.18 -44.91 84.34
N PHE A 165 34.29 -44.41 83.80
CA PHE A 165 34.44 -43.00 83.36
C PHE A 165 33.42 -42.60 82.28
N LEU A 166 32.75 -43.55 81.62
CA LEU A 166 31.72 -43.26 80.62
C LEU A 166 30.40 -42.79 81.25
N SER A 167 30.18 -43.01 82.55
CA SER A 167 29.03 -42.46 83.28
C SER A 167 29.07 -40.93 83.41
N LEU A 168 30.27 -40.32 83.31
CA LEU A 168 30.48 -38.87 83.34
C LEU A 168 30.19 -38.18 81.99
N LEU A 169 29.74 -38.91 80.96
CA LEU A 169 29.35 -38.33 79.68
C LEU A 169 27.99 -37.63 79.78
N ASP A 170 27.97 -36.32 79.50
CA ASP A 170 26.74 -35.53 79.37
C ASP A 170 25.97 -35.92 78.10
N THR A 171 25.14 -36.95 78.23
CA THR A 171 24.23 -37.45 77.17
C THR A 171 23.07 -36.50 76.88
N SER A 172 22.80 -35.52 77.76
CA SER A 172 21.71 -34.54 77.57
C SER A 172 21.88 -33.71 76.29
N ARG A 173 23.12 -33.55 75.81
CA ARG A 173 23.46 -32.87 74.55
C ARG A 173 22.82 -33.53 73.33
N TRP A 174 22.71 -34.86 73.33
CA TRP A 174 22.09 -35.57 72.21
C TRP A 174 20.55 -35.46 72.24
N GLN A 175 19.95 -35.52 73.43
CA GLN A 175 18.51 -35.26 73.62
C GLN A 175 18.15 -33.83 73.15
N LYS A 176 18.97 -32.84 73.54
CA LYS A 176 18.83 -31.46 73.06
C LYS A 176 19.03 -31.37 71.53
N ALA A 177 19.96 -32.12 70.94
CA ALA A 177 20.16 -32.16 69.49
C ALA A 177 18.88 -32.59 68.76
N LEU A 178 18.27 -33.67 69.23
CA LEU A 178 17.04 -34.23 68.69
C LEU A 178 15.86 -33.27 68.89
N ALA A 179 15.75 -32.62 70.04
CA ALA A 179 14.69 -31.65 70.33
C ALA A 179 14.69 -30.43 69.39
N TRP A 180 15.86 -29.97 68.93
CA TRP A 180 15.96 -28.88 67.93
C TRP A 180 15.74 -29.36 66.49
N LEU A 181 16.18 -30.57 66.16
CA LEU A 181 16.11 -31.11 64.80
C LEU A 181 14.71 -31.66 64.45
N LEU A 182 14.03 -32.28 65.40
CA LEU A 182 12.76 -32.99 65.18
C LEU A 182 11.64 -32.08 64.66
N PRO A 183 11.38 -30.87 65.20
CA PRO A 183 10.30 -30.01 64.68
C PRO A 183 10.52 -29.58 63.24
N VAL A 184 11.77 -29.29 62.86
CA VAL A 184 12.14 -28.89 61.50
C VAL A 184 11.98 -30.05 60.53
N LEU A 185 12.44 -31.26 60.91
CA LEU A 185 12.23 -32.47 60.12
C LEU A 185 10.75 -32.84 59.97
N MET A 186 9.93 -32.69 61.03
CA MET A 186 8.50 -32.95 60.97
C MET A 186 7.78 -31.94 60.06
N GLY A 187 8.08 -30.64 60.18
CA GLY A 187 7.48 -29.61 59.34
C GLY A 187 7.84 -29.79 57.85
N TRP A 188 9.12 -30.01 57.55
CA TRP A 188 9.57 -30.23 56.17
C TRP A 188 9.10 -31.58 55.61
N GLY A 189 9.15 -32.65 56.41
CA GLY A 189 8.67 -33.98 56.03
C GLY A 189 7.17 -33.99 55.73
N LEU A 190 6.36 -33.28 56.53
CA LEU A 190 4.93 -33.11 56.26
C LEU A 190 4.68 -32.34 54.96
N PHE A 191 5.44 -31.27 54.69
CA PHE A 191 5.33 -30.53 53.43
C PHE A 191 5.69 -31.39 52.21
N VAL A 192 6.78 -32.17 52.29
CA VAL A 192 7.19 -33.14 51.25
C VAL A 192 6.14 -34.23 51.05
N ALA A 193 5.50 -34.72 52.12
CA ALA A 193 4.46 -35.74 52.02
C ALA A 193 3.17 -35.23 51.34
N ILE A 194 2.80 -33.96 51.55
CA ILE A 194 1.60 -33.36 50.94
C ILE A 194 1.87 -32.89 49.50
N ASN A 195 3.04 -32.31 49.22
CA ASN A 195 3.38 -31.76 47.90
C ASN A 195 4.79 -32.19 47.42
N PRO A 196 5.02 -33.48 47.11
CA PRO A 196 6.35 -33.99 46.80
C PRO A 196 6.99 -33.35 45.57
N SER A 197 6.20 -33.08 44.51
CA SER A 197 6.68 -32.42 43.29
C SER A 197 7.09 -30.97 43.53
N LEU A 198 6.28 -30.19 44.27
CA LEU A 198 6.59 -28.81 44.61
C LEU A 198 7.83 -28.74 45.51
N ALA A 199 7.93 -29.59 46.53
CA ALA A 199 9.08 -29.62 47.43
C ALA A 199 10.38 -29.96 46.69
N ALA A 200 10.35 -30.94 45.77
CA ALA A 200 11.50 -31.26 44.92
C ALA A 200 11.90 -30.07 44.05
N VAL A 201 10.95 -29.42 43.36
CA VAL A 201 11.25 -28.26 42.49
C VAL A 201 11.82 -27.08 43.27
N LEU A 202 11.27 -26.77 44.46
CA LEU A 202 11.80 -25.67 45.28
C LEU A 202 13.24 -25.94 45.73
N VAL A 203 13.58 -27.17 46.13
CA VAL A 203 14.97 -27.54 46.46
C VAL A 203 15.88 -27.46 45.23
N LEU A 204 15.43 -27.90 44.05
CA LEU A 204 16.20 -27.77 42.80
C LEU A 204 16.42 -26.29 42.42
N ARG A 205 15.44 -25.41 42.63
CA ARG A 205 15.58 -23.95 42.41
C ARG A 205 16.54 -23.28 43.41
N GLN A 206 16.58 -23.75 44.67
CA GLN A 206 17.62 -23.35 45.64
C GLN A 206 19.01 -23.91 45.29
N ALA A 207 19.08 -25.02 44.55
CA ALA A 207 20.32 -25.47 43.89
C ALA A 207 20.63 -24.72 42.58
N LEU A 208 19.97 -23.57 42.34
CA LEU A 208 20.12 -22.70 41.17
C LEU A 208 19.74 -23.34 39.82
N LEU A 209 19.01 -24.47 39.82
CA LEU A 209 18.57 -25.11 38.59
C LEU A 209 17.33 -24.40 37.99
N PRO A 210 17.27 -24.23 36.65
CA PRO A 210 16.16 -23.56 35.96
C PRO A 210 14.95 -24.51 35.81
N VAL A 211 14.27 -24.78 36.93
CA VAL A 211 13.07 -25.64 36.96
C VAL A 211 11.83 -24.82 37.27
N ASP A 212 10.81 -24.94 36.43
CA ASP A 212 9.52 -24.28 36.60
C ASP A 212 8.72 -24.90 37.76
N ILE A 213 8.08 -24.04 38.57
CA ILE A 213 7.12 -24.48 39.59
C ILE A 213 5.90 -25.09 38.88
N PRO A 214 5.42 -26.28 39.30
CA PRO A 214 4.29 -26.94 38.66
C PRO A 214 3.02 -26.09 38.83
N ARG A 215 2.40 -25.74 37.70
CA ARG A 215 1.19 -24.90 37.60
C ARG A 215 -0.04 -25.74 37.28
N ARG A 216 -1.22 -25.18 37.53
CA ARG A 216 -2.51 -25.84 37.20
C ARG A 216 -3.09 -25.33 35.89
N ILE A 217 -2.62 -24.18 35.43
CA ILE A 217 -3.03 -23.50 34.21
C ILE A 217 -1.76 -23.24 33.36
N HIS A 218 -1.82 -23.57 32.08
CA HIS A 218 -0.77 -23.26 31.11
C HIS A 218 -1.34 -22.37 29.99
N LEU A 219 -0.56 -21.36 29.57
CA LEU A 219 -0.96 -20.36 28.57
C LEU A 219 -0.05 -20.45 27.35
N GLU A 220 -0.65 -20.44 26.17
CA GLU A 220 0.03 -20.47 24.87
C GLU A 220 -0.55 -19.36 23.96
N ASN A 221 0.30 -18.65 23.23
CA ASN A 221 -0.13 -17.57 22.35
C ASN A 221 -0.83 -18.11 21.09
N LEU A 222 -2.05 -17.64 20.78
CA LEU A 222 -2.75 -17.89 19.52
C LEU A 222 -2.84 -16.64 18.62
N THR A 223 -2.33 -15.49 19.08
CA THR A 223 -2.37 -14.22 18.35
C THR A 223 -1.38 -14.29 17.17
N PRO A 224 -1.82 -14.01 15.93
CA PRO A 224 -0.92 -13.86 14.80
C PRO A 224 0.12 -12.76 15.07
N GLU A 225 1.37 -12.97 14.63
CA GLU A 225 2.43 -11.97 14.81
C GLU A 225 2.20 -10.73 13.95
N LEU A 226 1.69 -10.87 12.72
CA LEU A 226 1.54 -9.76 11.78
C LEU A 226 0.09 -9.26 11.72
N TRP A 227 -0.07 -7.93 11.85
CA TRP A 227 -1.34 -7.23 11.74
C TRP A 227 -1.22 -5.99 10.83
N PRO A 228 -2.29 -5.58 10.14
CA PRO A 228 -2.27 -4.36 9.35
C PRO A 228 -2.33 -3.12 10.27
N VAL A 229 -1.50 -2.11 9.98
CA VAL A 229 -1.49 -0.81 10.70
C VAL A 229 -2.89 -0.21 10.81
N GLY A 230 -3.32 0.12 12.03
CA GLY A 230 -4.59 0.78 12.30
C GLY A 230 -5.81 -0.14 12.37
N ALA A 231 -5.64 -1.46 12.41
CA ALA A 231 -6.72 -2.40 12.71
C ALA A 231 -6.83 -2.70 14.22
N ASP A 232 -8.02 -3.09 14.66
CA ASP A 232 -8.28 -3.60 16.01
C ASP A 232 -7.54 -4.94 16.21
N VAL A 233 -6.59 -4.99 17.15
CA VAL A 233 -5.89 -6.24 17.48
C VAL A 233 -6.64 -7.01 18.55
N THR A 234 -7.05 -8.23 18.24
CA THR A 234 -7.61 -9.17 19.23
C THR A 234 -6.53 -10.13 19.68
N VAL A 235 -6.01 -9.91 20.89
CA VAL A 235 -5.03 -10.82 21.51
C VAL A 235 -5.77 -12.05 22.02
N ARG A 236 -5.30 -13.23 21.62
CA ARG A 236 -5.90 -14.53 21.89
C ARG A 236 -4.87 -15.46 22.53
N VAL A 237 -5.29 -16.12 23.61
CA VAL A 237 -4.42 -17.00 24.39
C VAL A 237 -5.16 -18.31 24.66
N ARG A 238 -4.55 -19.43 24.27
CA ARG A 238 -5.02 -20.77 24.64
C ARG A 238 -4.68 -21.03 26.09
N VAL A 239 -5.64 -21.57 26.82
CA VAL A 239 -5.56 -21.88 28.25
C VAL A 239 -5.88 -23.36 28.43
N THR A 240 -4.92 -24.11 28.95
CA THR A 240 -5.08 -25.54 29.27
C THR A 240 -4.95 -25.80 30.77
N GLY A 241 -5.57 -26.88 31.26
CA GLY A 241 -5.53 -27.28 32.67
C GLY A 241 -6.82 -26.93 33.44
N ARG A 242 -6.71 -26.58 34.72
CA ARG A 242 -7.86 -26.29 35.60
C ARG A 242 -8.19 -24.80 35.67
N PHE A 243 -8.97 -24.32 34.71
CA PHE A 243 -9.54 -22.97 34.68
C PHE A 243 -11.03 -22.95 35.08
N ARG A 244 -11.61 -21.74 35.18
CA ARG A 244 -13.06 -21.49 35.24
C ARG A 244 -13.38 -20.36 34.26
N GLU A 245 -14.61 -20.32 33.76
CA GLU A 245 -15.09 -19.33 32.77
C GLU A 245 -15.18 -17.91 33.36
N ASP A 246 -15.35 -17.79 34.68
CA ASP A 246 -15.43 -16.51 35.41
C ASP A 246 -14.06 -15.97 35.87
N LEU A 247 -12.95 -16.62 35.50
CA LEU A 247 -11.63 -16.06 35.76
C LEU A 247 -11.38 -14.86 34.85
N VAL A 248 -10.89 -13.77 35.42
CA VAL A 248 -10.34 -12.64 34.65
C VAL A 248 -8.82 -12.74 34.69
N GLY A 249 -8.19 -12.77 33.52
CA GLY A 249 -6.74 -12.72 33.36
C GLY A 249 -6.23 -11.29 33.22
N VAL A 250 -4.92 -11.12 33.31
CA VAL A 250 -4.25 -9.84 33.04
C VAL A 250 -3.31 -10.03 31.86
N LEU A 251 -3.51 -9.22 30.83
CA LEU A 251 -2.55 -9.01 29.75
C LEU A 251 -1.69 -7.79 30.12
N ARG A 252 -0.37 -7.97 30.24
CA ARG A 252 0.58 -6.86 30.20
C ARG A 252 0.98 -6.65 28.75
N LEU A 253 0.91 -5.42 28.28
CA LEU A 253 1.30 -4.99 26.94
C LEU A 253 2.43 -3.96 27.06
N VAL A 254 3.46 -4.10 26.25
CA VAL A 254 4.65 -3.21 26.23
C VAL A 254 4.84 -2.76 24.78
N PRO A 255 4.36 -1.56 24.40
CA PRO A 255 4.55 -1.01 23.06
C PRO A 255 5.96 -0.43 22.88
N ASP A 256 6.51 -0.57 21.67
CA ASP A 256 7.88 -0.15 21.38
C ASP A 256 8.04 1.38 21.54
N GLY A 257 8.70 1.79 22.63
CA GLY A 257 8.96 3.21 22.96
C GLY A 257 7.90 3.89 23.85
N GLN A 258 6.92 3.14 24.36
CA GLN A 258 5.85 3.64 25.23
C GLN A 258 5.84 2.96 26.61
N PRO A 259 5.17 3.53 27.63
CA PRO A 259 4.99 2.85 28.92
C PRO A 259 4.16 1.57 28.78
N GLU A 260 4.29 0.66 29.75
CA GLU A 260 3.47 -0.56 29.82
C GLU A 260 2.00 -0.26 30.10
N GLU A 261 1.13 -1.05 29.47
CA GLU A 261 -0.32 -1.01 29.63
C GLU A 261 -0.85 -2.36 30.12
N PHE A 262 -2.03 -2.35 30.76
CA PHE A 262 -2.65 -3.55 31.33
C PHE A 262 -4.10 -3.66 30.88
N TYR A 263 -4.44 -4.80 30.30
CA TYR A 263 -5.78 -5.11 29.80
C TYR A 263 -6.32 -6.38 30.49
N GLU A 264 -7.63 -6.45 30.68
CA GLU A 264 -8.28 -7.64 31.21
C GLU A 264 -8.49 -8.68 30.09
N LEU A 265 -8.17 -9.95 30.39
CA LEU A 265 -8.43 -11.09 29.52
C LEU A 265 -9.70 -11.78 30.01
N HIS A 266 -10.69 -11.87 29.13
CA HIS A 266 -11.96 -12.53 29.43
C HIS A 266 -12.05 -13.86 28.68
N TRP A 267 -12.81 -14.81 29.24
CA TRP A 267 -13.13 -16.06 28.55
C TRP A 267 -13.94 -15.76 27.28
N ALA A 268 -13.51 -16.32 26.14
CA ALA A 268 -14.18 -16.13 24.85
C ALA A 268 -15.00 -17.37 24.45
N ARG A 269 -14.39 -18.55 24.54
CA ARG A 269 -15.02 -19.86 24.25
C ARG A 269 -14.18 -21.02 24.77
N THR A 270 -14.80 -22.19 24.84
CA THR A 270 -14.10 -23.48 25.02
C THR A 270 -13.89 -24.13 23.65
N LEU A 271 -12.73 -24.76 23.45
CA LEU A 271 -12.30 -25.44 22.22
C LEU A 271 -12.59 -26.95 22.32
N ASP A 272 -12.65 -27.63 21.17
CA ASP A 272 -13.03 -29.05 21.06
C ASP A 272 -12.08 -30.02 21.80
N ASP A 273 -10.85 -29.59 22.08
CA ASP A 273 -9.84 -30.33 22.85
C ASP A 273 -9.99 -30.17 24.38
N GLY A 274 -10.99 -29.40 24.84
CA GLY A 274 -11.22 -29.09 26.25
C GLY A 274 -10.34 -27.96 26.80
N SER A 275 -9.55 -27.29 25.96
CA SER A 275 -8.89 -26.03 26.31
C SER A 275 -9.86 -24.86 26.18
N ALA A 276 -9.52 -23.69 26.73
CA ALA A 276 -10.29 -22.46 26.55
C ALA A 276 -9.48 -21.39 25.83
N GLU A 277 -10.17 -20.55 25.07
CA GLU A 277 -9.62 -19.35 24.46
C GLU A 277 -10.03 -18.15 25.31
N PHE A 278 -9.04 -17.39 25.78
CA PHE A 278 -9.24 -16.11 26.43
C PHE A 278 -8.82 -15.01 25.46
N GLU A 279 -9.67 -13.99 25.28
CA GLU A 279 -9.41 -12.87 24.38
C GLU A 279 -9.49 -11.52 25.09
N THR A 280 -8.79 -10.54 24.52
CA THR A 280 -9.02 -9.12 24.80
C THR A 280 -8.85 -8.31 23.52
N ARG A 281 -9.61 -7.23 23.39
CA ARG A 281 -9.61 -6.35 22.21
C ARG A 281 -8.87 -5.08 22.55
N LEU A 282 -7.79 -4.85 21.84
CA LEU A 282 -6.96 -3.68 21.97
C LEU A 282 -7.47 -2.58 21.02
N PRO A 283 -7.28 -1.29 21.35
CA PRO A 283 -7.59 -0.21 20.42
C PRO A 283 -6.72 -0.29 19.15
N PRO A 284 -7.13 0.37 18.06
CA PRO A 284 -6.31 0.50 16.85
C PRO A 284 -4.91 1.03 17.17
N MET A 285 -3.88 0.28 16.78
CA MET A 285 -2.49 0.65 17.00
C MET A 285 -1.68 0.65 15.69
N SER A 286 -0.51 1.30 15.75
CA SER A 286 0.41 1.48 14.62
C SER A 286 1.88 1.21 14.98
N GLN A 287 2.15 0.75 16.20
CA GLN A 287 3.49 0.50 16.75
C GLN A 287 3.57 -0.95 17.22
N ASP A 288 4.65 -1.64 16.86
CA ASP A 288 4.96 -3.00 17.32
C ASP A 288 4.89 -3.05 18.85
N PHE A 289 4.43 -4.18 19.40
CA PHE A 289 4.39 -4.41 20.84
C PHE A 289 4.71 -5.85 21.20
N SER A 290 5.17 -6.03 22.43
CA SER A 290 5.27 -7.34 23.08
C SER A 290 4.23 -7.46 24.18
N PHE A 291 3.76 -8.67 24.47
CA PHE A 291 2.76 -8.90 25.50
C PHE A 291 2.99 -10.21 26.27
N LEU A 292 2.56 -10.20 27.54
CA LEU A 292 2.59 -11.35 28.44
C LEU A 292 1.25 -11.51 29.13
N ALA A 293 0.66 -12.70 29.03
CA ALA A 293 -0.60 -13.04 29.66
C ALA A 293 -0.40 -13.80 30.98
N ARG A 294 -1.25 -13.52 31.97
CA ARG A 294 -1.36 -14.28 33.23
C ARG A 294 -2.82 -14.59 33.52
N LEU A 295 -3.11 -15.83 33.93
CA LEU A 295 -4.44 -16.25 34.35
C LEU A 295 -4.34 -17.18 35.56
N GLY A 296 -4.86 -16.74 36.71
CA GLY A 296 -4.76 -17.49 37.97
C GLY A 296 -3.31 -17.77 38.37
N ASP A 297 -2.88 -19.02 38.23
CA ASP A 297 -1.48 -19.43 38.42
C ASP A 297 -0.71 -19.78 37.15
N GLY A 298 -1.34 -19.70 35.98
CA GLY A 298 -0.65 -19.77 34.70
C GLY A 298 -0.02 -18.43 34.33
N ARG A 299 1.15 -18.50 33.70
CA ARG A 299 1.79 -17.38 32.96
C ARG A 299 2.16 -17.88 31.57
N MET A 300 2.18 -16.98 30.60
CA MET A 300 2.86 -17.22 29.33
C MET A 300 4.38 -17.26 29.57
N ARG A 301 5.10 -18.21 28.96
CA ARG A 301 6.55 -18.38 29.16
C ARG A 301 7.36 -17.43 28.30
N GLU A 302 6.97 -17.30 27.04
CA GLU A 302 7.60 -16.44 26.05
C GLU A 302 6.67 -15.26 25.77
N PRO A 303 7.19 -14.04 25.58
CA PRO A 303 6.37 -12.90 25.20
C PRO A 303 5.82 -13.10 23.80
N GLY A 304 4.52 -12.88 23.63
CA GLY A 304 3.92 -12.77 22.31
C GLY A 304 4.35 -11.46 21.68
N ARG A 305 4.63 -11.44 20.39
CA ARG A 305 4.93 -10.21 19.65
C ARG A 305 3.84 -9.94 18.64
N VAL A 306 3.43 -8.68 18.53
CA VAL A 306 2.62 -8.16 17.44
C VAL A 306 3.44 -7.13 16.70
N ARG A 307 3.43 -7.24 15.38
CA ARG A 307 4.15 -6.38 14.44
C ARG A 307 3.18 -5.79 13.44
N PHE A 308 3.23 -4.48 13.27
CA PHE A 308 2.32 -3.77 12.39
C PHE A 308 2.96 -3.50 11.03
N GLU A 309 2.37 -4.09 10.01
CA GLU A 309 2.80 -3.94 8.63
C GLU A 309 1.82 -2.98 7.91
N PRO A 310 2.29 -1.93 7.21
CA PRO A 310 1.39 -1.04 6.50
C PRO A 310 0.66 -1.81 5.37
N PRO A 311 -0.66 -1.67 5.21
CA PRO A 311 -1.39 -2.37 4.14
C PRO A 311 -0.90 -1.95 2.74
N PRO A 312 -1.13 -2.77 1.70
CA PRO A 312 -0.72 -2.42 0.34
C PRO A 312 -1.50 -1.18 -0.13
N GLN A 313 -0.77 -0.18 -0.61
CA GLN A 313 -1.30 1.10 -1.11
C GLN A 313 -0.45 1.56 -2.31
N LEU A 314 -0.84 2.69 -2.91
CA LEU A 314 0.03 3.38 -3.87
C LEU A 314 1.36 3.78 -3.22
N ALA A 315 2.41 3.85 -4.02
CA ALA A 315 3.68 4.44 -3.58
C ALA A 315 3.51 5.93 -3.21
N PRO A 316 4.41 6.52 -2.41
CA PRO A 316 4.41 7.97 -2.16
C PRO A 316 4.48 8.79 -3.46
N ASP A 317 3.88 9.97 -3.44
CA ASP A 317 3.89 10.88 -4.60
C ASP A 317 5.32 11.35 -4.92
N ASP A 318 5.75 11.07 -6.15
CA ASP A 318 7.06 11.42 -6.70
C ASP A 318 6.83 12.23 -8.00
N PRO A 319 7.26 13.52 -8.06
CA PRO A 319 7.06 14.36 -9.25
C PRO A 319 7.70 13.81 -10.53
N SER A 320 8.75 12.99 -10.42
CA SER A 320 9.44 12.38 -11.56
C SER A 320 8.80 11.08 -12.04
N SER A 321 8.07 10.38 -11.15
CA SER A 321 7.50 9.07 -11.41
C SER A 321 6.22 8.87 -10.58
N PRO A 322 5.11 9.54 -10.95
CA PRO A 322 3.88 9.52 -10.15
C PRO A 322 3.36 8.10 -9.91
N PRO A 323 2.77 7.82 -8.73
CA PRO A 323 2.46 6.46 -8.31
C PRO A 323 1.24 5.86 -9.02
N LEU A 324 0.46 6.66 -9.73
CA LEU A 324 -0.63 6.18 -10.58
C LEU A 324 -0.75 7.05 -11.84
N ILE A 325 -0.55 6.43 -12.99
CA ILE A 325 -0.52 7.06 -14.31
C ILE A 325 -1.70 6.56 -15.14
N GLY A 326 -2.49 7.49 -15.67
CA GLY A 326 -3.58 7.24 -16.61
C GLY A 326 -3.30 7.89 -17.96
N GLU A 327 -3.06 7.09 -19.00
CA GLU A 327 -2.78 7.54 -20.37
C GLU A 327 -3.85 7.03 -21.35
N ILE A 328 -4.09 7.80 -22.41
CA ILE A 328 -5.04 7.43 -23.46
C ILE A 328 -4.25 7.08 -24.73
N GLU A 329 -4.26 5.80 -25.10
CA GLU A 329 -3.84 5.34 -26.42
C GLU A 329 -4.90 5.79 -27.44
N LEU A 330 -4.54 6.75 -28.30
CA LEU A 330 -5.42 7.30 -29.32
C LEU A 330 -5.69 6.27 -30.41
N PRO A 331 -6.91 6.25 -30.99
CA PRO A 331 -7.26 5.26 -31.99
C PRO A 331 -6.51 5.47 -33.30
N ALA A 332 -6.17 4.37 -33.99
CA ALA A 332 -5.30 4.38 -35.16
C ALA A 332 -5.80 5.23 -36.35
N TRP A 333 -7.08 5.62 -36.39
CA TRP A 333 -7.63 6.51 -37.42
C TRP A 333 -7.21 7.98 -37.25
N LEU A 334 -6.65 8.37 -36.08
CA LEU A 334 -5.93 9.64 -35.93
C LEU A 334 -4.51 9.60 -36.51
N GLY A 335 -4.00 8.41 -36.85
CA GLY A 335 -2.64 8.18 -37.31
C GLY A 335 -1.80 7.45 -36.26
N ARG A 336 -0.49 7.39 -36.53
CA ARG A 336 0.56 6.81 -35.67
C ARG A 336 1.72 7.79 -35.56
N ARG A 337 2.53 7.62 -34.53
CA ARG A 337 3.81 8.32 -34.33
C ARG A 337 4.81 7.94 -35.44
N PRO A 338 5.92 8.69 -35.60
CA PRO A 338 6.95 8.40 -36.60
C PRO A 338 7.57 6.99 -36.52
N ASP A 339 7.57 6.38 -35.33
CA ASP A 339 8.01 4.99 -35.09
C ASP A 339 6.93 3.92 -35.38
N GLY A 340 5.73 4.34 -35.79
CA GLY A 340 4.57 3.46 -36.00
C GLY A 340 3.80 3.10 -34.73
N SER A 341 4.20 3.57 -33.55
CA SER A 341 3.46 3.37 -32.30
C SER A 341 2.18 4.23 -32.25
N PRO A 342 1.15 3.85 -31.46
CA PRO A 342 -0.02 4.71 -31.26
C PRO A 342 0.35 5.94 -30.42
N TYR A 343 -0.31 7.07 -30.69
CA TYR A 343 -0.17 8.27 -29.87
C TYR A 343 -0.69 8.03 -28.45
N LEU A 344 0.04 8.52 -27.46
CA LEU A 344 -0.37 8.52 -26.04
C LEU A 344 -0.69 9.95 -25.62
N ARG A 345 -1.95 10.22 -25.29
CA ARG A 345 -2.40 11.50 -24.76
C ARG A 345 -2.38 11.47 -23.23
N ARG A 346 -1.80 12.51 -22.63
CA ARG A 346 -1.83 12.84 -21.20
C ARG A 346 -2.66 14.11 -21.02
N ASN A 347 -3.55 14.13 -20.05
CA ASN A 347 -4.35 15.31 -19.68
C ASN A 347 -4.03 15.73 -18.25
N ASP A 348 -4.45 16.90 -17.79
CA ASP A 348 -4.09 17.49 -16.48
C ASP A 348 -4.20 16.58 -15.23
N GLY A 349 -5.03 15.53 -15.26
CA GLY A 349 -5.16 14.52 -14.19
C GLY A 349 -4.33 13.24 -14.35
N TRP A 350 -3.49 13.13 -15.39
CA TRP A 350 -2.80 11.89 -15.80
C TRP A 350 -1.93 11.30 -14.69
N SER A 351 -1.22 12.15 -13.95
CA SER A 351 -0.33 11.80 -12.83
C SER A 351 -1.05 11.36 -11.56
N ARG A 352 -2.38 11.47 -11.54
CA ARG A 352 -3.25 10.92 -10.50
C ARG A 352 -3.98 9.66 -10.95
N GLY A 353 -3.82 9.22 -12.20
CA GLY A 353 -4.61 8.15 -12.81
C GLY A 353 -5.98 8.59 -13.34
N GLU A 354 -6.26 9.90 -13.38
CA GLU A 354 -7.54 10.38 -13.91
C GLU A 354 -7.50 10.48 -15.43
N ILE A 355 -8.54 9.98 -16.07
CA ILE A 355 -8.67 9.94 -17.53
C ILE A 355 -9.82 10.86 -17.93
N VAL A 356 -9.56 11.74 -18.90
CA VAL A 356 -10.49 12.81 -19.34
C VAL A 356 -10.53 12.84 -20.86
N ASP A 357 -11.68 13.16 -21.44
CA ASP A 357 -11.89 13.27 -22.89
C ASP A 357 -11.35 12.07 -23.69
N ALA A 358 -11.50 10.86 -23.13
CA ALA A 358 -11.12 9.61 -23.80
C ALA A 358 -12.00 9.37 -25.02
N LEU A 359 -11.37 9.35 -26.20
CA LEU A 359 -12.08 9.16 -27.48
C LEU A 359 -12.68 7.75 -27.59
N PRO A 360 -13.75 7.58 -28.38
CA PRO A 360 -14.25 6.25 -28.70
C PRO A 360 -13.18 5.39 -29.38
N GLN A 361 -13.15 4.10 -29.07
CA GLN A 361 -12.16 3.13 -29.55
C GLN A 361 -10.71 3.36 -29.06
N SER A 362 -10.44 4.37 -28.22
CA SER A 362 -9.18 4.45 -27.48
C SER A 362 -8.98 3.23 -26.57
N ARG A 363 -7.71 2.93 -26.26
CA ARG A 363 -7.35 2.08 -25.13
C ARG A 363 -6.84 2.94 -24.00
N LEU A 364 -7.31 2.66 -22.79
CA LEU A 364 -6.87 3.31 -21.58
C LEU A 364 -5.72 2.49 -21.00
N ARG A 365 -4.61 3.15 -20.71
CA ARG A 365 -3.40 2.57 -20.14
C ARG A 365 -3.28 3.06 -18.70
N ILE A 366 -3.31 2.13 -17.74
CA ILE A 366 -3.12 2.45 -16.33
C ILE A 366 -1.82 1.79 -15.88
N THR A 367 -0.93 2.58 -15.29
CA THR A 367 0.29 2.09 -14.64
C THR A 367 0.24 2.51 -13.18
N ALA A 368 0.38 1.56 -12.24
CA ALA A 368 0.44 1.85 -10.81
C ALA A 368 1.80 1.44 -10.24
N ARG A 369 2.26 2.18 -9.23
CA ARG A 369 3.38 1.84 -8.34
C ARG A 369 2.84 1.68 -6.92
N PHE A 370 3.35 0.71 -6.17
CA PHE A 370 2.89 0.35 -4.83
C PHE A 370 3.95 0.67 -3.77
N ASN A 371 3.51 0.92 -2.54
CA ASN A 371 4.40 1.16 -1.39
C ASN A 371 5.27 -0.08 -1.05
N LYS A 372 4.79 -1.28 -1.36
CA LYS A 372 5.45 -2.57 -1.10
C LYS A 372 5.07 -3.62 -2.14
N PRO A 373 5.76 -4.79 -2.19
CA PRO A 373 5.38 -5.89 -3.09
C PRO A 373 3.95 -6.38 -2.83
N VAL A 374 3.20 -6.67 -3.88
CA VAL A 374 1.84 -7.22 -3.80
C VAL A 374 1.79 -8.65 -4.34
N ALA A 375 0.95 -9.50 -3.73
CA ALA A 375 0.64 -10.83 -4.24
C ALA A 375 -0.38 -10.75 -5.39
N GLN A 376 -1.35 -9.84 -5.29
CA GLN A 376 -2.40 -9.63 -6.29
C GLN A 376 -2.69 -8.13 -6.47
N ALA A 377 -2.95 -7.73 -7.72
CA ALA A 377 -3.33 -6.37 -8.07
C ALA A 377 -4.37 -6.39 -9.19
N TYR A 378 -5.65 -6.20 -8.86
CA TYR A 378 -6.74 -6.20 -9.83
C TYR A 378 -7.23 -4.79 -10.13
N LEU A 379 -7.54 -4.53 -11.39
CA LEU A 379 -8.27 -3.34 -11.82
C LEU A 379 -9.73 -3.71 -12.04
N VAL A 380 -10.65 -3.09 -11.32
CA VAL A 380 -12.10 -3.26 -11.45
C VAL A 380 -12.66 -2.07 -12.24
N PRO A 381 -13.06 -2.26 -13.52
CA PRO A 381 -13.74 -1.20 -14.27
C PRO A 381 -15.15 -0.96 -13.71
N ILE A 382 -15.60 0.28 -13.69
CA ILE A 382 -16.91 0.66 -13.15
C ILE A 382 -17.74 1.32 -14.25
N LEU A 383 -18.89 0.72 -14.56
CA LEU A 383 -19.87 1.25 -15.50
C LEU A 383 -20.99 2.05 -14.79
N ARG A 384 -21.53 3.05 -15.48
CA ARG A 384 -22.81 3.69 -15.15
C ARG A 384 -23.95 2.76 -15.54
N GLY A 385 -24.66 2.26 -14.53
CA GLY A 385 -25.87 1.45 -14.67
C GLY A 385 -27.08 2.28 -15.11
N GLU A 386 -28.27 1.84 -14.73
CA GLU A 386 -29.50 2.62 -14.91
C GLU A 386 -29.65 3.63 -13.76
N GLY A 387 -29.94 4.89 -14.13
CA GLY A 387 -29.95 6.01 -13.19
C GLY A 387 -28.56 6.31 -12.62
N LEU A 388 -28.48 6.44 -11.28
CA LEU A 388 -27.27 6.75 -10.53
C LEU A 388 -26.51 5.50 -10.01
N ARG A 389 -26.96 4.29 -10.35
CA ARG A 389 -26.30 3.06 -9.86
C ARG A 389 -24.99 2.79 -10.60
N GLU A 390 -23.96 2.41 -9.86
CA GLU A 390 -22.68 1.96 -10.40
C GLU A 390 -22.66 0.43 -10.50
N HIS A 391 -22.06 -0.10 -11.56
CA HIS A 391 -21.89 -1.54 -11.79
C HIS A 391 -20.41 -1.86 -11.98
N PRO A 392 -19.74 -2.45 -10.98
CA PRO A 392 -18.39 -2.97 -11.15
C PRO A 392 -18.42 -4.18 -12.10
N LEU A 393 -17.45 -4.23 -13.03
CA LEU A 393 -17.23 -5.39 -13.89
C LEU A 393 -16.31 -6.42 -13.21
N VAL A 394 -16.08 -7.53 -13.91
CA VAL A 394 -15.13 -8.56 -13.49
C VAL A 394 -13.73 -7.93 -13.27
N PRO A 395 -13.07 -8.20 -12.13
CA PRO A 395 -11.71 -7.71 -11.87
C PRO A 395 -10.73 -8.20 -12.94
N LEU A 396 -9.92 -7.28 -13.47
CA LEU A 396 -8.93 -7.56 -14.50
C LEU A 396 -7.54 -7.71 -13.86
N PRO A 397 -6.83 -8.84 -14.07
CA PRO A 397 -5.42 -8.97 -13.68
C PRO A 397 -4.54 -8.00 -14.48
N PRO A 398 -3.34 -7.68 -14.00
CA PRO A 398 -2.43 -6.81 -14.74
C PRO A 398 -1.91 -7.55 -15.98
N LEU A 399 -1.76 -6.81 -17.08
CA LEU A 399 -1.12 -7.33 -18.29
C LEU A 399 0.38 -7.57 -18.06
N VAL A 400 1.00 -6.72 -17.22
CA VAL A 400 2.36 -6.89 -16.72
C VAL A 400 2.36 -6.53 -15.24
N LEU A 401 2.80 -7.45 -14.39
CA LEU A 401 3.25 -7.19 -13.03
C LEU A 401 4.78 -7.25 -13.06
N ALA A 402 5.47 -6.23 -12.57
CA ALA A 402 6.93 -6.22 -12.54
C ALA A 402 7.48 -7.32 -11.60
N GLU A 403 8.73 -7.76 -11.84
CA GLU A 403 9.37 -8.83 -11.06
C GLU A 403 9.49 -8.49 -9.56
N ASP A 404 9.65 -7.21 -9.22
CA ASP A 404 9.66 -6.72 -7.84
C ASP A 404 8.27 -6.69 -7.18
N ARG A 405 7.22 -6.91 -7.98
CA ARG A 405 5.79 -6.82 -7.64
C ARG A 405 5.39 -5.48 -7.04
N ARG A 406 6.13 -4.40 -7.32
CA ARG A 406 5.83 -3.02 -6.87
C ARG A 406 5.29 -2.14 -7.97
N SER A 407 5.18 -2.63 -9.21
CA SER A 407 4.48 -1.92 -10.27
C SER A 407 3.65 -2.86 -11.15
N ALA A 408 2.53 -2.35 -11.65
CA ALA A 408 1.58 -3.09 -12.44
C ALA A 408 1.01 -2.23 -13.57
N PHE A 409 0.74 -2.88 -14.71
CA PHE A 409 0.22 -2.25 -15.92
C PHE A 409 -1.06 -2.95 -16.40
N TRP A 410 -2.10 -2.18 -16.68
CA TRP A 410 -3.36 -2.64 -17.25
C TRP A 410 -3.69 -1.88 -18.53
N THR A 411 -4.43 -2.55 -19.41
CA THR A 411 -5.11 -1.90 -20.53
C THR A 411 -6.59 -2.25 -20.52
N LEU A 412 -7.46 -1.28 -20.81
CA LEU A 412 -8.88 -1.50 -21.01
C LEU A 412 -9.42 -0.68 -22.19
N PRO A 413 -10.39 -1.18 -22.96
CA PRO A 413 -11.02 -0.39 -24.03
C PRO A 413 -11.90 0.72 -23.44
N ALA A 414 -11.89 1.90 -24.06
CA ALA A 414 -12.86 2.95 -23.75
C ALA A 414 -14.27 2.48 -24.18
N GLN A 415 -15.18 2.32 -23.20
CA GLN A 415 -16.55 1.87 -23.41
C GLN A 415 -17.58 2.96 -23.04
N PRO A 416 -18.71 3.11 -23.75
CA PRO A 416 -19.63 4.25 -23.59
C PRO A 416 -20.27 4.46 -22.20
N ARG A 417 -20.26 3.44 -21.32
CA ARG A 417 -20.79 3.53 -19.96
C ARG A 417 -19.68 3.56 -18.90
N LEU A 418 -18.41 3.51 -19.27
CA LEU A 418 -17.27 3.49 -18.35
C LEU A 418 -17.10 4.86 -17.68
N ILE A 419 -17.11 4.90 -16.35
CA ILE A 419 -17.06 6.14 -15.56
C ILE A 419 -15.90 6.20 -14.56
N ALA A 420 -15.34 5.06 -14.20
CA ALA A 420 -14.25 4.96 -13.23
C ALA A 420 -13.56 3.60 -13.33
N TYR A 421 -12.44 3.48 -12.63
CA TYR A 421 -11.87 2.20 -12.24
C TYR A 421 -11.48 2.24 -10.75
N ARG A 422 -11.35 1.05 -10.15
CA ARG A 422 -10.83 0.85 -8.79
C ARG A 422 -9.65 -0.11 -8.86
N LEU A 423 -8.61 0.11 -8.06
CA LEU A 423 -7.57 -0.89 -7.81
C LEU A 423 -7.83 -1.60 -6.48
N ASP A 424 -7.84 -2.93 -6.55
CA ASP A 424 -7.93 -3.85 -5.41
C ASP A 424 -6.58 -4.57 -5.29
N LEU A 425 -5.89 -4.34 -4.18
CA LEU A 425 -4.55 -4.84 -3.92
C LEU A 425 -4.58 -5.85 -2.78
N THR A 426 -3.72 -6.86 -2.84
CA THR A 426 -3.52 -7.82 -1.74
C THR A 426 -2.04 -8.17 -1.64
N ASP A 427 -1.49 -8.14 -0.44
CA ASP A 427 -0.08 -8.49 -0.17
C ASP A 427 0.12 -9.99 0.12
N ASP A 428 1.37 -10.38 0.40
CA ASP A 428 1.74 -11.77 0.71
C ASP A 428 1.15 -12.29 2.03
N TYR A 429 0.66 -11.39 2.90
CA TYR A 429 0.02 -11.73 4.18
C TYR A 429 -1.52 -11.75 4.08
N GLY A 430 -2.07 -11.48 2.90
CA GLY A 430 -3.51 -11.41 2.66
C GLY A 430 -4.15 -10.08 3.07
N PHE A 431 -3.37 -9.07 3.44
CA PHE A 431 -3.92 -7.75 3.76
C PHE A 431 -4.33 -7.02 2.48
N THR A 432 -5.51 -6.41 2.50
CA THR A 432 -6.07 -5.63 1.39
C THR A 432 -5.92 -4.13 1.61
N ASN A 433 -6.06 -3.33 0.55
CA ASN A 433 -6.08 -1.88 0.69
C ASN A 433 -7.37 -1.42 1.44
N PRO A 434 -7.27 -0.76 2.62
CA PRO A 434 -8.44 -0.42 3.43
C PRO A 434 -9.30 0.68 2.79
N LEU A 435 -8.69 1.55 1.97
CA LEU A 435 -9.37 2.56 1.18
C LEU A 435 -9.34 2.15 -0.31
N PRO A 436 -10.49 2.14 -1.00
CA PRO A 436 -10.57 1.76 -2.41
C PRO A 436 -9.88 2.84 -3.28
N ILE A 437 -8.84 2.45 -4.01
CA ILE A 437 -8.11 3.35 -4.91
C ILE A 437 -8.95 3.55 -6.18
N ARG A 438 -9.94 4.43 -6.11
CA ARG A 438 -10.84 4.77 -7.23
C ARG A 438 -10.33 5.98 -8.00
N ARG A 439 -10.39 5.94 -9.33
CA ARG A 439 -10.14 7.10 -10.22
C ARG A 439 -11.22 7.21 -11.29
N ASN A 440 -11.49 8.45 -11.70
CA ASN A 440 -12.55 8.78 -12.65
C ASN A 440 -12.07 8.65 -14.10
N ILE A 441 -12.98 8.21 -14.96
CA ILE A 441 -12.84 8.17 -16.41
C ILE A 441 -13.98 9.01 -16.99
N ARG A 442 -13.65 10.18 -17.55
CA ARG A 442 -14.57 10.94 -18.40
C ARG A 442 -14.26 10.59 -19.85
N LEU A 443 -15.23 9.98 -20.52
CA LEU A 443 -15.21 9.81 -21.96
C LEU A 443 -15.39 11.17 -22.64
N TRP A 444 -14.86 11.31 -23.85
CA TRP A 444 -15.10 12.47 -24.69
C TRP A 444 -16.60 12.66 -24.90
N GLU A 445 -17.12 13.78 -24.40
CA GLU A 445 -18.43 14.29 -24.81
C GLU A 445 -18.35 14.57 -26.31
N ASP A 446 -19.38 14.18 -27.08
CA ASP A 446 -19.41 14.20 -28.54
C ASP A 446 -19.45 15.63 -29.10
N ARG A 447 -18.36 16.36 -28.88
CA ARG A 447 -18.21 17.79 -29.14
C ARG A 447 -17.99 18.03 -30.63
N PRO A 448 -18.66 19.04 -31.21
CA PRO A 448 -18.45 19.40 -32.60
C PRO A 448 -17.07 19.99 -32.91
N PRO A 449 -16.55 19.83 -34.14
CA PRO A 449 -15.44 20.61 -34.63
C PRO A 449 -15.77 22.10 -34.57
N VAL A 450 -14.84 22.89 -34.01
CA VAL A 450 -14.94 24.35 -33.94
C VAL A 450 -14.42 24.93 -35.25
N VAL A 451 -15.24 25.72 -35.95
CA VAL A 451 -14.83 26.47 -37.15
C VAL A 451 -14.89 27.96 -36.86
N GLU A 452 -13.88 28.68 -37.34
CA GLU A 452 -13.76 30.13 -37.32
C GLU A 452 -13.67 30.61 -38.77
N TRP A 453 -14.51 31.58 -39.15
CA TRP A 453 -14.40 32.27 -40.44
C TRP A 453 -13.49 33.48 -40.28
N LYS A 454 -12.46 33.58 -41.13
CA LYS A 454 -11.55 34.74 -41.14
C LYS A 454 -12.04 35.77 -42.16
N PRO A 455 -11.91 37.09 -41.90
CA PRO A 455 -12.29 38.12 -42.87
C PRO A 455 -11.60 37.93 -44.23
N GLU A 456 -12.20 38.45 -45.30
CA GLU A 456 -11.53 38.43 -46.60
C GLU A 456 -10.28 39.31 -46.54
N SER A 457 -9.12 38.74 -46.84
CA SER A 457 -7.86 39.47 -46.73
C SER A 457 -7.15 39.59 -48.06
N THR A 458 -6.89 40.85 -48.43
CA THR A 458 -6.08 41.22 -49.60
C THR A 458 -4.58 41.21 -49.31
N ARG A 459 -4.17 40.78 -48.12
CA ARG A 459 -2.78 40.69 -47.68
C ARG A 459 -2.01 39.65 -48.50
N ASP A 460 -0.80 39.96 -48.92
CA ASP A 460 0.10 38.96 -49.52
C ASP A 460 0.52 37.93 -48.44
N PRO A 461 0.33 36.62 -48.65
CA PRO A 461 0.80 35.61 -47.70
C PRO A 461 2.33 35.56 -47.59
N ASN A 462 3.10 36.15 -48.50
CA ASN A 462 4.55 36.20 -48.37
C ASN A 462 4.96 37.15 -47.23
N ARG A 463 5.53 36.61 -46.15
CA ARG A 463 6.02 37.39 -44.99
C ARG A 463 7.16 38.38 -45.30
N ALA A 464 7.82 38.26 -46.45
CA ALA A 464 8.80 39.23 -46.91
C ALA A 464 8.19 40.45 -47.65
N SER A 465 6.86 40.48 -47.83
CA SER A 465 6.17 41.63 -48.43
C SER A 465 6.01 42.79 -47.45
N ALA A 466 5.75 43.99 -47.97
CA ALA A 466 5.51 45.19 -47.17
C ALA A 466 4.31 45.04 -46.22
N ASP A 467 3.35 44.17 -46.55
CA ASP A 467 2.15 43.87 -45.76
C ASP A 467 2.45 43.21 -44.38
N TRP A 468 3.70 42.84 -44.12
CA TRP A 468 4.19 42.29 -42.84
C TRP A 468 5.22 43.19 -42.14
N ALA A 469 5.43 44.42 -42.63
CA ALA A 469 6.35 45.36 -42.01
C ALA A 469 5.92 45.74 -40.57
N PRO A 470 6.86 45.94 -39.63
CA PRO A 470 6.54 46.36 -38.27
C PRO A 470 5.72 47.66 -38.24
N GLY A 471 4.58 47.63 -37.56
CA GLY A 471 3.65 48.76 -37.45
C GLY A 471 2.47 48.72 -38.42
N VAL A 472 2.45 47.82 -39.40
CA VAL A 472 1.29 47.60 -40.28
C VAL A 472 0.28 46.68 -39.58
N ASN A 473 -0.99 47.09 -39.52
CA ASN A 473 -2.05 46.34 -38.87
C ASN A 473 -2.69 45.34 -39.87
N PRO A 474 -2.79 44.02 -39.56
CA PRO A 474 -3.40 43.04 -40.46
C PRO A 474 -4.82 43.42 -40.92
N LYS A 475 -5.58 44.12 -40.06
CA LYS A 475 -6.94 44.58 -40.34
C LYS A 475 -7.05 45.59 -41.47
N ASP A 476 -5.98 46.30 -41.80
CA ASP A 476 -5.98 47.29 -42.89
C ASP A 476 -6.11 46.61 -44.27
N PHE A 477 -5.92 45.28 -44.33
CA PHE A 477 -6.12 44.45 -45.52
C PHE A 477 -7.37 43.56 -45.45
N GLU A 478 -8.13 43.62 -44.36
CA GLU A 478 -9.37 42.86 -44.14
C GLU A 478 -10.58 43.63 -44.68
N TRP A 479 -11.49 42.94 -45.35
CA TRP A 479 -12.64 43.55 -46.03
C TRP A 479 -13.93 42.77 -45.81
N ASP A 480 -15.04 43.50 -45.64
CA ASP A 480 -16.38 42.94 -45.53
C ASP A 480 -17.06 42.69 -46.89
N MET A 481 -16.48 43.20 -47.99
CA MET A 481 -16.98 43.09 -49.36
C MET A 481 -16.15 42.12 -50.23
N PRO A 482 -16.75 41.48 -51.26
CA PRO A 482 -16.04 40.60 -52.20
C PRO A 482 -15.01 41.37 -53.03
N LEU A 483 -13.74 40.94 -52.98
CA LEU A 483 -12.64 41.63 -53.67
C LEU A 483 -11.73 40.73 -54.51
N ALA A 484 -12.00 39.43 -54.61
CA ALA A 484 -11.16 38.57 -55.44
C ALA A 484 -11.46 38.79 -56.94
N PRO A 485 -10.43 38.73 -57.82
CA PRO A 485 -10.59 38.91 -59.26
C PRO A 485 -11.72 38.08 -59.82
N ASN A 486 -12.44 38.70 -60.76
CA ASN A 486 -13.58 38.13 -61.47
C ASN A 486 -14.88 37.95 -60.63
N GLY A 487 -15.07 38.75 -59.57
CA GLY A 487 -16.31 38.71 -58.77
C GLY A 487 -16.41 37.46 -57.89
N ARG A 488 -15.27 37.06 -57.29
CA ARG A 488 -15.16 35.91 -56.39
C ARG A 488 -15.08 36.36 -54.93
N ILE A 489 -15.57 35.54 -54.01
CA ILE A 489 -15.43 35.71 -52.55
C ILE A 489 -14.28 34.83 -52.06
N GLN A 490 -13.37 35.36 -51.23
CA GLN A 490 -12.44 34.51 -50.49
C GLN A 490 -13.09 33.94 -49.23
N VAL A 491 -13.38 32.63 -49.26
CA VAL A 491 -13.83 31.87 -48.10
C VAL A 491 -12.61 31.37 -47.36
N ILE A 492 -12.19 32.12 -46.33
CA ILE A 492 -11.07 31.79 -45.46
C ILE A 492 -11.60 31.24 -44.14
N TYR A 493 -11.12 30.07 -43.72
CA TYR A 493 -11.56 29.42 -42.49
C TYR A 493 -10.43 28.67 -41.79
N VAL A 494 -10.58 28.53 -40.47
CA VAL A 494 -9.76 27.68 -39.60
C VAL A 494 -10.70 26.75 -38.84
N ALA A 495 -10.30 25.49 -38.66
CA ALA A 495 -11.09 24.48 -37.95
C ALA A 495 -10.23 23.67 -36.97
N ARG A 496 -10.80 23.30 -35.82
CA ARG A 496 -10.15 22.47 -34.79
C ARG A 496 -11.10 21.36 -34.29
N SER A 497 -10.56 20.15 -34.12
CA SER A 497 -11.27 19.01 -33.53
C SER A 497 -10.35 18.10 -32.74
N ASP A 498 -10.78 17.66 -31.55
CA ASP A 498 -10.09 16.64 -30.74
C ASP A 498 -10.07 15.27 -31.42
N ALA A 499 -11.02 15.05 -32.34
CA ALA A 499 -11.21 13.87 -33.17
C ALA A 499 -10.70 14.06 -34.61
N GLY A 500 -9.85 15.08 -34.84
CA GLY A 500 -9.18 15.35 -36.12
C GLY A 500 -10.13 15.77 -37.25
N ILE A 501 -9.70 16.71 -38.08
CA ILE A 501 -10.47 17.14 -39.26
C ILE A 501 -10.35 16.08 -40.36
N GLY A 502 -11.48 15.70 -40.96
CA GLY A 502 -11.56 14.71 -42.03
C GLY A 502 -11.93 15.30 -43.39
N ARG A 503 -12.95 16.17 -43.43
CA ARG A 503 -13.39 16.88 -44.65
C ARG A 503 -14.07 18.20 -44.32
N ALA A 504 -14.13 19.10 -45.29
CA ALA A 504 -14.86 20.36 -45.21
C ALA A 504 -15.69 20.57 -46.49
N ASN A 505 -16.85 21.21 -46.36
CA ASN A 505 -17.68 21.68 -47.47
C ASN A 505 -17.98 23.17 -47.30
N ILE A 506 -18.19 23.88 -48.41
CA ILE A 506 -18.94 25.14 -48.39
C ILE A 506 -20.40 24.81 -48.72
N ALA A 507 -21.29 24.98 -47.74
CA ALA A 507 -22.72 24.89 -47.92
C ALA A 507 -23.28 26.29 -48.21
N TYR A 508 -24.14 26.41 -49.23
CA TYR A 508 -24.64 27.71 -49.67
C TYR A 508 -26.08 27.67 -50.17
N ARG A 509 -26.77 28.80 -49.98
CA ARG A 509 -28.08 29.05 -50.60
C ARG A 509 -28.18 30.48 -51.10
N VAL A 510 -29.05 30.70 -52.08
CA VAL A 510 -29.44 32.02 -52.56
C VAL A 510 -30.85 32.32 -52.07
N VAL A 511 -31.02 33.45 -51.40
CA VAL A 511 -32.31 34.02 -50.98
C VAL A 511 -32.66 35.12 -51.99
N PRO A 512 -33.67 34.92 -52.86
CA PRO A 512 -34.02 35.92 -53.86
C PRO A 512 -34.59 37.21 -53.26
N ARG A 513 -34.29 38.34 -53.90
CA ARG A 513 -34.83 39.65 -53.53
C ARG A 513 -36.34 39.70 -53.73
N GLY A 514 -37.07 40.24 -52.76
CA GLY A 514 -38.49 40.57 -52.89
C GLY A 514 -39.45 39.37 -52.87
N ILE A 515 -38.96 38.13 -52.81
CA ILE A 515 -39.78 36.94 -52.61
C ILE A 515 -39.89 36.68 -51.11
N PRO A 516 -41.09 36.76 -50.51
CA PRO A 516 -41.26 36.50 -49.08
C PRO A 516 -41.13 35.00 -48.79
N ALA A 517 -40.66 34.66 -47.59
CA ALA A 517 -40.30 33.28 -47.24
C ALA A 517 -41.50 32.32 -47.22
N ASP A 518 -42.71 32.85 -47.01
CA ASP A 518 -43.97 32.10 -47.00
C ASP A 518 -44.39 31.55 -48.37
N ALA A 519 -43.92 32.16 -49.47
CA ALA A 519 -44.16 31.71 -50.84
C ALA A 519 -43.54 30.34 -51.16
N TYR A 520 -42.54 29.91 -50.40
CA TYR A 520 -41.91 28.60 -50.58
C TYR A 520 -42.73 27.46 -49.93
N PRO A 521 -42.64 26.21 -50.44
CA PRO A 521 -43.20 25.03 -49.78
C PRO A 521 -42.75 24.90 -48.32
N GLU A 522 -43.63 24.37 -47.45
CA GLU A 522 -43.37 24.32 -46.00
C GLU A 522 -42.09 23.52 -45.65
N GLU A 523 -41.83 22.45 -46.40
CA GLU A 523 -40.61 21.62 -46.28
C GLU A 523 -39.33 22.45 -46.46
N ILE A 524 -39.30 23.34 -47.45
CA ILE A 524 -38.20 24.27 -47.71
C ILE A 524 -38.14 25.38 -46.65
N ARG A 525 -39.29 25.87 -46.18
CA ARG A 525 -39.39 26.93 -45.16
C ARG A 525 -38.86 26.50 -43.78
N ARG A 526 -39.08 25.23 -43.41
CA ARG A 526 -38.58 24.67 -42.14
C ARG A 526 -37.05 24.57 -42.13
N ILE A 527 -36.41 24.51 -43.30
CA ILE A 527 -34.96 24.46 -43.46
C ILE A 527 -34.35 25.88 -43.35
N GLN A 528 -33.81 26.19 -42.18
CA GLN A 528 -33.14 27.47 -41.91
C GLN A 528 -31.61 27.37 -41.84
N HIS A 529 -31.09 26.16 -41.61
CA HIS A 529 -29.66 25.84 -41.53
C HIS A 529 -29.27 24.71 -42.49
N PRO A 530 -28.02 24.63 -42.98
CA PRO A 530 -27.53 23.46 -43.71
C PRO A 530 -27.74 22.12 -42.99
N ARG A 531 -27.68 22.12 -41.64
CA ARG A 531 -27.92 20.93 -40.81
C ARG A 531 -29.34 20.39 -40.88
N ASP A 532 -30.32 21.28 -41.10
CA ASP A 532 -31.72 20.92 -41.28
C ASP A 532 -31.96 20.32 -42.68
N ASP A 533 -30.97 20.44 -43.58
CA ASP A 533 -31.02 20.01 -44.97
C ASP A 533 -30.02 18.86 -45.28
N PRO A 534 -30.22 17.65 -44.75
CA PRO A 534 -29.37 16.50 -45.08
C PRO A 534 -29.54 16.04 -46.54
N GLN A 535 -30.62 16.47 -47.22
CA GLN A 535 -30.95 16.05 -48.59
C GLN A 535 -30.47 17.05 -49.67
N GLY A 536 -30.12 18.29 -49.30
CA GLY A 536 -29.67 19.32 -50.24
C GLY A 536 -30.82 19.98 -51.02
N LEU A 537 -32.01 20.08 -50.40
CA LEU A 537 -33.21 20.70 -51.00
C LEU A 537 -33.08 22.23 -51.15
N VAL A 538 -32.32 22.87 -50.27
CA VAL A 538 -32.17 24.33 -50.15
C VAL A 538 -30.70 24.74 -50.21
N PHE A 539 -29.82 23.98 -49.54
CA PHE A 539 -28.39 24.23 -49.46
C PHE A 539 -27.62 23.31 -50.40
N GLN A 540 -26.96 23.91 -51.40
CA GLN A 540 -26.00 23.22 -52.24
C GLN A 540 -24.67 23.10 -51.50
N ARG A 541 -23.96 21.97 -51.67
CA ARG A 541 -22.68 21.69 -50.99
C ARG A 541 -21.55 21.55 -51.99
N LEU A 542 -20.54 22.40 -51.85
CA LEU A 542 -19.28 22.32 -52.59
C LEU A 542 -18.24 21.63 -51.68
N PRO A 543 -17.86 20.37 -51.93
CA PRO A 543 -16.82 19.69 -51.14
C PRO A 543 -15.45 20.31 -51.41
N LEU A 544 -14.71 20.61 -50.35
CA LEU A 544 -13.36 21.17 -50.41
C LEU A 544 -12.32 20.05 -50.54
N ARG A 545 -11.41 20.21 -51.49
CA ARG A 545 -10.37 19.23 -51.80
C ARG A 545 -9.25 19.27 -50.75
N PRO A 546 -8.94 18.14 -50.09
CA PRO A 546 -7.78 18.09 -49.21
C PRO A 546 -6.51 18.30 -50.04
N PHE A 547 -5.60 19.15 -49.55
CA PHE A 547 -4.28 19.34 -50.12
C PHE A 547 -3.41 18.10 -49.85
N THR A 548 -2.95 17.44 -50.92
CA THR A 548 -2.20 16.17 -50.86
C THR A 548 -0.71 16.29 -51.15
N GLY A 549 -0.21 17.48 -51.49
CA GLY A 549 1.21 17.70 -51.74
C GLY A 549 2.02 17.81 -50.44
N ASN A 550 3.33 17.59 -50.51
CA ASN A 550 4.24 18.01 -49.44
C ASN A 550 4.60 19.50 -49.66
N PRO A 551 4.26 20.42 -48.74
CA PRO A 551 4.57 21.85 -48.90
C PRO A 551 6.06 22.15 -49.03
N GLN A 552 6.92 21.31 -48.44
CA GLN A 552 8.38 21.48 -48.45
C GLN A 552 8.96 21.15 -49.84
N GLU A 553 8.56 20.02 -50.43
CA GLU A 553 8.95 19.61 -51.79
C GLU A 553 8.45 20.58 -52.85
N LEU A 554 7.21 21.06 -52.69
CA LEU A 554 6.61 22.10 -53.55
C LEU A 554 7.12 23.52 -53.24
N GLN A 555 8.03 23.66 -52.27
CA GLN A 555 8.64 24.91 -51.81
C GLN A 555 7.65 26.03 -51.46
N LEU A 556 6.44 25.70 -51.00
CA LEU A 556 5.34 26.67 -50.84
C LEU A 556 5.51 27.64 -49.67
N GLY A 557 6.44 27.35 -48.75
CA GLY A 557 6.67 28.13 -47.52
C GLY A 557 5.75 27.70 -46.36
N GLU A 558 5.70 28.51 -45.31
CA GLU A 558 4.85 28.25 -44.14
C GLU A 558 3.35 28.39 -44.50
N PHE A 559 2.48 27.63 -43.82
CA PHE A 559 1.04 27.80 -43.94
C PHE A 559 0.53 28.85 -42.93
N ILE A 560 -0.04 29.94 -43.43
CA ILE A 560 -0.56 31.04 -42.62
C ILE A 560 -2.04 30.80 -42.34
N LEU A 561 -2.34 30.37 -41.11
CA LEU A 561 -3.69 30.05 -40.65
C LEU A 561 -4.71 31.17 -40.90
N ASP A 562 -4.38 32.41 -40.57
CA ASP A 562 -5.32 33.54 -40.71
C ASP A 562 -5.67 33.89 -42.17
N LEU A 563 -4.83 33.46 -43.13
CA LEU A 563 -5.07 33.66 -44.57
C LEU A 563 -5.52 32.39 -45.29
N GLY A 564 -5.45 31.22 -44.64
CA GLY A 564 -5.75 29.92 -45.24
C GLY A 564 -4.87 29.54 -46.43
N LYS A 565 -3.64 30.06 -46.51
CA LYS A 565 -2.73 29.98 -47.68
C LYS A 565 -1.29 29.70 -47.22
N PHE A 566 -0.48 29.10 -48.09
CA PHE A 566 0.98 29.10 -47.93
C PHE A 566 1.62 30.42 -48.41
N GLU A 567 2.78 30.79 -47.87
CA GLU A 567 3.52 32.02 -48.21
C GLU A 567 3.67 32.27 -49.72
N LYS A 568 3.96 31.24 -50.52
CA LYS A 568 4.13 31.35 -51.99
C LYS A 568 2.88 31.03 -52.80
N SER A 569 1.70 30.93 -52.16
CA SER A 569 0.42 30.78 -52.89
C SER A 569 0.01 32.06 -53.64
N GLY A 570 0.59 33.20 -53.25
CA GLY A 570 0.21 34.52 -53.72
C GLY A 570 -1.15 35.01 -53.19
N LYS A 571 -1.40 36.30 -53.35
CA LYS A 571 -2.59 37.02 -52.83
C LYS A 571 -3.94 36.34 -53.14
N PHE A 572 -4.08 35.74 -54.32
CA PHE A 572 -5.31 35.06 -54.76
C PHE A 572 -5.18 33.54 -54.90
N GLY A 573 -4.16 32.92 -54.29
CA GLY A 573 -3.99 31.47 -54.25
C GLY A 573 -5.13 30.75 -53.52
N GLU A 574 -5.35 29.49 -53.90
CA GLU A 574 -6.38 28.61 -53.31
C GLU A 574 -5.74 27.40 -52.64
N VAL A 575 -6.12 27.14 -51.40
CA VAL A 575 -5.79 25.92 -50.66
C VAL A 575 -7.07 25.50 -49.95
N GLU A 576 -7.85 24.61 -50.57
CA GLU A 576 -9.25 24.42 -50.18
C GLU A 576 -9.39 23.80 -48.77
N LEU A 577 -8.54 22.82 -48.44
CA LEU A 577 -8.45 22.22 -47.10
C LEU A 577 -7.01 21.72 -46.87
N TYR A 578 -6.27 22.35 -45.97
CA TYR A 578 -4.97 21.87 -45.51
C TYR A 578 -5.05 21.41 -44.05
N HIS A 579 -4.63 20.17 -43.81
CA HIS A 579 -4.46 19.63 -42.46
C HIS A 579 -3.10 20.05 -41.93
N LEU A 580 -3.06 20.77 -40.82
CA LEU A 580 -1.78 21.18 -40.26
C LEU A 580 -1.03 19.96 -39.69
N PRO A 581 0.30 19.89 -39.85
CA PRO A 581 1.11 18.96 -39.08
C PRO A 581 0.99 19.29 -37.59
N ALA A 582 1.19 18.29 -36.74
CA ALA A 582 1.29 18.51 -35.30
C ALA A 582 2.52 19.37 -34.98
N SER A 583 2.43 20.19 -33.93
CA SER A 583 3.57 20.97 -33.44
C SER A 583 4.69 20.07 -32.91
N ASP A 584 4.33 18.97 -32.24
CA ASP A 584 5.21 17.83 -31.98
C ASP A 584 4.59 16.54 -32.54
N PRO A 585 5.14 15.98 -33.63
CA PRO A 585 4.70 14.70 -34.20
C PRO A 585 4.87 13.46 -33.30
N TRP A 586 5.55 13.56 -32.15
CA TRP A 586 5.65 12.48 -31.16
C TRP A 586 4.54 12.54 -30.11
N GLU A 587 4.04 13.72 -29.77
CA GLU A 587 2.99 13.89 -28.76
C GLU A 587 1.59 13.95 -29.39
N GLU A 588 1.43 14.67 -30.50
CA GLU A 588 0.12 14.94 -31.10
C GLU A 588 -0.06 14.37 -32.52
N PRO A 589 -1.26 13.86 -32.87
CA PRO A 589 -1.59 13.47 -34.24
C PRO A 589 -1.79 14.68 -35.16
N SER A 590 -1.44 14.53 -36.44
CA SER A 590 -1.63 15.59 -37.45
C SER A 590 -3.09 15.78 -37.86
N GLY A 591 -3.45 17.01 -38.19
CA GLY A 591 -4.79 17.39 -38.64
C GLY A 591 -5.83 17.55 -37.53
N LEU A 592 -5.43 17.69 -36.26
CA LEU A 592 -6.32 18.23 -35.21
C LEU A 592 -6.75 19.67 -35.51
N VAL A 593 -5.91 20.42 -36.21
CA VAL A 593 -6.22 21.73 -36.79
C VAL A 593 -6.13 21.63 -38.31
N ALA A 594 -7.05 22.30 -39.00
CA ALA A 594 -7.02 22.48 -40.44
C ALA A 594 -7.43 23.92 -40.79
N GLY A 595 -7.14 24.34 -42.03
CA GLY A 595 -7.63 25.62 -42.54
C GLY A 595 -7.57 25.65 -44.05
N GLY A 596 -8.11 26.71 -44.64
CA GLY A 596 -8.10 26.87 -46.09
C GLY A 596 -8.66 28.19 -46.58
N CYS A 597 -8.37 28.48 -47.83
CA CYS A 597 -8.91 29.60 -48.60
C CYS A 597 -9.42 29.07 -49.95
N LYS A 598 -10.71 29.29 -50.22
CA LYS A 598 -11.34 29.03 -51.53
C LYS A 598 -11.81 30.36 -52.14
N ASN A 599 -11.40 30.67 -53.37
CA ASN A 599 -12.08 31.72 -54.14
C ASN A 599 -13.40 31.13 -54.66
N PHE A 600 -14.51 31.43 -53.99
CA PHE A 600 -15.84 30.97 -54.32
C PHE A 600 -16.45 31.84 -55.43
N GLU A 601 -16.94 31.21 -56.51
CA GLU A 601 -17.43 31.91 -57.70
C GLU A 601 -18.95 32.14 -57.66
N ILE A 602 -19.35 33.40 -57.60
CA ILE A 602 -20.76 33.80 -57.50
C ILE A 602 -21.45 33.78 -58.88
N ALA A 603 -20.73 34.10 -59.96
CA ALA A 603 -21.31 34.31 -61.29
C ALA A 603 -22.03 33.07 -61.90
N GLY A 604 -21.69 31.86 -61.43
CA GLY A 604 -22.30 30.61 -61.86
C GLY A 604 -23.52 30.17 -61.05
N LEU A 605 -23.85 30.84 -59.95
CA LEU A 605 -24.89 30.39 -59.02
C LEU A 605 -26.30 30.60 -59.59
N GLN A 606 -27.21 29.71 -59.18
CA GLN A 606 -28.63 29.74 -59.53
C GLN A 606 -29.48 29.84 -58.27
N LYS A 607 -30.57 30.60 -58.34
CA LYS A 607 -31.56 30.73 -57.28
C LYS A 607 -32.77 29.87 -57.59
N ARG A 608 -33.28 29.16 -56.58
CA ARG A 608 -34.48 28.34 -56.70
C ARG A 608 -35.70 29.21 -56.44
N LEU A 609 -36.60 29.30 -57.41
CA LEU A 609 -37.85 30.04 -57.29
C LEU A 609 -38.94 29.19 -56.59
N PRO A 610 -40.04 29.81 -56.09
CA PRO A 610 -41.13 29.10 -55.42
C PRO A 610 -41.80 28.01 -56.26
N ASP A 611 -41.82 28.16 -57.59
CA ASP A 611 -42.32 27.18 -58.55
C ASP A 611 -41.39 25.96 -58.75
N GLY A 612 -40.23 25.96 -58.08
CA GLY A 612 -39.20 24.94 -58.19
C GLY A 612 -38.24 25.12 -59.35
N SER A 613 -38.41 26.15 -60.19
CA SER A 613 -37.51 26.46 -61.30
C SER A 613 -36.20 27.10 -60.81
N TRP A 614 -35.18 27.09 -61.67
CA TRP A 614 -33.87 27.68 -61.40
C TRP A 614 -33.67 28.94 -62.25
N ALA A 615 -33.48 30.08 -61.59
CA ALA A 615 -33.17 31.36 -62.22
C ALA A 615 -31.71 31.77 -61.92
N LYS A 616 -31.21 32.77 -62.65
CA LYS A 616 -29.90 33.37 -62.38
C LYS A 616 -30.00 34.36 -61.22
N LEU A 617 -28.84 34.69 -60.63
CA LEU A 617 -28.72 35.80 -59.69
C LEU A 617 -29.09 37.14 -60.32
N GLU A 618 -29.71 38.00 -59.51
CA GLU A 618 -30.12 39.36 -59.82
C GLU A 618 -29.64 40.32 -58.72
N VAL A 619 -29.62 41.63 -59.01
CA VAL A 619 -29.12 42.66 -58.08
C VAL A 619 -29.99 42.74 -56.83
N GLY A 620 -29.35 42.51 -55.68
CA GLY A 620 -29.96 42.50 -54.35
C GLY A 620 -30.48 41.13 -53.89
N ASP A 621 -30.27 40.05 -54.65
CA ASP A 621 -30.35 38.70 -54.08
C ASP A 621 -29.29 38.56 -52.97
N THR A 622 -29.58 37.76 -51.93
CA THR A 622 -28.63 37.50 -50.84
C THR A 622 -28.09 36.09 -50.94
N VAL A 623 -26.77 35.92 -50.98
CA VAL A 623 -26.14 34.60 -50.86
C VAL A 623 -25.73 34.38 -49.39
N GLU A 624 -26.06 33.22 -48.85
CA GLU A 624 -25.61 32.80 -47.51
C GLU A 624 -24.58 31.67 -47.68
N LEU A 625 -23.37 31.86 -47.13
CA LEU A 625 -22.34 30.81 -47.06
C LEU A 625 -22.14 30.32 -45.62
N TYR A 626 -21.87 29.03 -45.52
CA TYR A 626 -21.56 28.29 -44.31
C TYR A 626 -20.39 27.34 -44.61
N VAL A 627 -19.41 27.22 -43.71
CA VAL A 627 -18.40 26.15 -43.80
C VAL A 627 -18.81 25.00 -42.91
N GLU A 628 -19.13 23.86 -43.52
CA GLU A 628 -19.38 22.61 -42.82
C GLU A 628 -18.08 21.83 -42.66
N VAL A 629 -17.62 21.59 -41.43
CA VAL A 629 -16.43 20.76 -41.17
C VAL A 629 -16.82 19.49 -40.42
N TYR A 630 -16.21 18.37 -40.80
CA TYR A 630 -16.50 17.03 -40.29
C TYR A 630 -15.24 16.38 -39.73
N ASP A 631 -15.39 15.68 -38.61
CA ASP A 631 -14.31 14.92 -37.97
C ASP A 631 -13.88 13.68 -38.78
N ARG A 632 -12.75 13.08 -38.42
CA ARG A 632 -12.32 11.76 -38.94
C ARG A 632 -13.11 10.59 -38.33
N LEU A 633 -13.85 10.83 -37.25
CA LEU A 633 -14.69 9.81 -36.60
C LEU A 633 -15.84 9.35 -37.52
N THR A 634 -15.79 8.10 -37.98
CA THR A 634 -16.77 7.58 -38.94
C THR A 634 -18.17 7.38 -38.32
N PRO A 635 -19.26 7.48 -39.12
CA PRO A 635 -20.64 7.24 -38.63
C PRO A 635 -20.84 5.86 -38.00
N LEU A 636 -20.13 4.84 -38.50
CA LEU A 636 -20.14 3.49 -37.92
C LEU A 636 -19.55 3.48 -36.51
N ALA A 637 -18.38 4.10 -36.30
CA ALA A 637 -17.78 4.24 -34.98
C ALA A 637 -18.70 5.02 -34.03
N TRP A 638 -19.33 6.10 -34.51
CA TRP A 638 -20.30 6.90 -33.75
C TRP A 638 -21.55 6.11 -33.32
N SER A 639 -22.16 5.35 -34.24
CA SER A 639 -23.38 4.58 -33.95
C SER A 639 -23.17 3.46 -32.92
N ALA A 640 -22.02 2.77 -33.02
CA ALA A 640 -21.59 1.75 -32.06
C ALA A 640 -21.25 2.36 -30.69
N THR A 641 -20.69 3.57 -30.67
CA THR A 641 -20.45 4.35 -29.43
C THR A 641 -21.74 4.72 -28.73
N ARG A 642 -22.83 5.06 -29.43
CA ARG A 642 -24.13 5.31 -28.75
C ARG A 642 -24.80 4.04 -28.21
N ARG A 643 -24.57 2.88 -28.82
CA ARG A 643 -25.26 1.62 -28.46
C ARG A 643 -24.48 0.72 -27.50
N GLY A 644 -23.21 1.01 -27.21
CA GLY A 644 -22.41 0.22 -26.27
C GLY A 644 -21.84 -1.09 -26.85
N ILE A 645 -21.71 -1.21 -28.17
CA ILE A 645 -21.37 -2.46 -28.87
C ILE A 645 -20.05 -2.30 -29.63
N PHE A 646 -18.99 -2.98 -29.20
CA PHE A 646 -17.72 -3.14 -29.95
C PHE A 646 -16.98 -4.41 -29.49
N PRO A 647 -16.09 -5.02 -30.31
CA PRO A 647 -15.71 -4.62 -31.66
C PRO A 647 -16.15 -5.59 -32.78
N LEU A 648 -16.19 -5.06 -34.00
CA LEU A 648 -15.94 -5.71 -35.30
C LEU A 648 -16.82 -6.86 -35.85
N PRO A 649 -16.50 -8.17 -35.72
CA PRO A 649 -16.77 -9.14 -36.80
C PRO A 649 -18.25 -9.53 -36.99
N GLN A 650 -19.18 -8.90 -36.25
CA GLN A 650 -20.61 -9.13 -36.34
C GLN A 650 -21.31 -8.17 -37.31
N LEU A 651 -20.99 -8.30 -38.60
CA LEU A 651 -22.05 -8.13 -39.62
C LEU A 651 -23.16 -9.18 -39.39
N ALA A 652 -22.80 -10.38 -38.91
CA ALA A 652 -23.73 -11.49 -38.64
C ALA A 652 -24.78 -11.27 -37.53
N ALA A 653 -24.71 -10.18 -36.75
CA ALA A 653 -25.68 -9.89 -35.67
C ALA A 653 -26.64 -8.72 -35.98
N MET A 654 -26.49 -8.05 -37.12
CA MET A 654 -27.60 -7.26 -37.67
C MET A 654 -28.67 -8.23 -38.17
N ASP A 655 -29.95 -7.94 -37.92
CA ASP A 655 -30.99 -8.72 -38.57
C ASP A 655 -30.91 -8.58 -40.10
N ARG A 656 -31.43 -9.58 -40.80
CA ARG A 656 -31.29 -9.71 -42.24
C ARG A 656 -31.98 -8.56 -42.99
N GLU A 657 -33.06 -7.99 -42.45
CA GLU A 657 -33.78 -6.87 -43.08
C GLU A 657 -32.97 -5.58 -42.97
N THR A 658 -32.37 -5.32 -41.80
CA THR A 658 -31.44 -4.20 -41.58
C THR A 658 -30.27 -4.29 -42.56
N LEU A 659 -29.64 -5.46 -42.69
CA LEU A 659 -28.52 -5.69 -43.63
C LEU A 659 -28.89 -5.60 -45.13
N LEU A 660 -30.15 -5.81 -45.47
CA LEU A 660 -30.68 -5.68 -46.84
C LEU A 660 -31.17 -4.26 -47.15
N SER A 661 -31.61 -3.51 -46.13
CA SER A 661 -32.02 -2.10 -46.26
C SER A 661 -30.83 -1.13 -46.35
N LEU A 662 -29.63 -1.55 -45.92
CA LEU A 662 -28.43 -0.76 -46.11
C LEU A 662 -28.11 -0.59 -47.61
N PRO A 663 -27.76 0.63 -48.05
CA PRO A 663 -27.52 0.92 -49.46
C PRO A 663 -26.33 0.12 -49.99
N ARG A 664 -26.41 -0.29 -51.26
CA ARG A 664 -25.39 -1.10 -51.95
C ARG A 664 -24.93 -0.49 -53.26
N THR A 665 -23.69 -0.80 -53.64
CA THR A 665 -23.12 -0.44 -54.94
C THR A 665 -23.76 -1.29 -56.05
N ALA A 666 -23.53 -0.94 -57.31
CA ALA A 666 -23.99 -1.76 -58.44
C ALA A 666 -23.40 -3.19 -58.47
N GLN A 667 -22.34 -3.45 -57.68
CA GLN A 667 -21.70 -4.75 -57.52
C GLN A 667 -22.24 -5.55 -56.32
N GLY A 668 -23.17 -4.98 -55.54
CA GLY A 668 -23.80 -5.65 -54.39
C GLY A 668 -23.08 -5.47 -53.05
N ASP A 669 -21.91 -4.80 -53.04
CA ASP A 669 -21.20 -4.40 -51.82
C ASP A 669 -21.94 -3.31 -51.06
N LEU A 670 -21.72 -3.20 -49.75
CA LEU A 670 -22.26 -2.12 -48.92
C LEU A 670 -21.71 -0.76 -49.37
N ASP A 671 -22.59 0.12 -49.85
CA ASP A 671 -22.24 1.48 -50.25
C ASP A 671 -22.19 2.38 -49.01
N LEU A 672 -21.05 2.33 -48.33
CA LEU A 672 -20.75 3.13 -47.14
C LEU A 672 -20.83 4.65 -47.39
N SER A 673 -20.82 5.10 -48.65
CA SER A 673 -21.00 6.52 -49.01
C SER A 673 -22.45 7.01 -48.89
N ARG A 674 -23.41 6.08 -48.92
CA ARG A 674 -24.86 6.33 -48.86
C ARG A 674 -25.48 6.03 -47.49
N LEU A 675 -24.73 5.43 -46.56
CA LEU A 675 -25.14 5.43 -45.15
C LEU A 675 -25.43 6.88 -44.75
N PRO A 676 -26.53 7.17 -44.02
CA PRO A 676 -26.77 8.53 -43.55
C PRO A 676 -25.53 8.96 -42.76
N PRO A 677 -24.87 10.08 -43.14
CA PRO A 677 -23.81 10.61 -42.31
C PRO A 677 -24.38 10.84 -40.91
N ARG A 678 -23.52 10.78 -39.89
CA ARG A 678 -23.82 11.28 -38.54
C ARG A 678 -24.67 12.56 -38.72
N PRO A 679 -25.92 12.61 -38.23
CA PRO A 679 -26.82 13.74 -38.49
C PRO A 679 -26.07 15.00 -38.12
N ALA A 680 -25.98 15.96 -39.05
CA ALA A 680 -24.92 16.97 -39.11
C ALA A 680 -24.82 17.75 -37.79
N GLY A 681 -23.99 17.22 -36.90
CA GLY A 681 -24.18 17.39 -35.46
C GLY A 681 -22.81 17.42 -34.81
N TYR A 682 -22.13 18.56 -34.80
CA TYR A 682 -22.54 19.83 -35.40
C TYR A 682 -21.32 20.36 -36.18
N PRO A 683 -21.33 20.61 -37.49
CA PRO A 683 -20.30 21.50 -38.01
C PRO A 683 -20.51 22.85 -37.33
N ARG A 684 -19.56 23.40 -36.55
CA ARG A 684 -19.75 24.73 -35.93
C ARG A 684 -19.61 25.81 -37.00
N GLU A 685 -20.62 25.91 -37.84
CA GLU A 685 -20.59 26.78 -39.01
C GLU A 685 -20.49 28.24 -38.59
N ALA A 686 -19.53 28.93 -39.19
CA ALA A 686 -19.54 30.38 -39.25
C ALA A 686 -20.33 30.80 -40.51
N LYS A 687 -21.30 31.69 -40.31
CA LYS A 687 -22.21 32.17 -41.35
C LYS A 687 -21.75 33.52 -41.86
N ARG A 688 -21.70 33.69 -43.19
CA ARG A 688 -21.58 35.00 -43.82
C ARG A 688 -22.73 35.24 -44.81
N LYS A 689 -23.25 36.46 -44.79
CA LYS A 689 -24.28 36.96 -45.71
C LYS A 689 -23.66 38.06 -46.56
N PHE A 690 -23.93 38.05 -47.86
CA PHE A 690 -23.62 39.15 -48.77
C PHE A 690 -24.82 39.35 -49.69
N VAL A 691 -25.16 40.61 -49.89
CA VAL A 691 -26.18 41.06 -50.82
C VAL A 691 -25.46 41.38 -52.13
N VAL A 692 -25.92 40.84 -53.26
CA VAL A 692 -25.34 41.16 -54.58
C VAL A 692 -25.55 42.65 -54.85
N THR A 693 -24.48 43.43 -54.82
CA THR A 693 -24.55 44.87 -55.05
C THR A 693 -24.60 45.21 -56.54
N GLU A 694 -24.93 46.46 -56.86
CA GLU A 694 -24.90 46.96 -58.24
C GLU A 694 -23.48 46.92 -58.82
N ALA A 695 -22.46 47.23 -58.00
CA ALA A 695 -21.05 47.12 -58.39
C ALA A 695 -20.61 45.66 -58.67
N ASP A 696 -21.08 44.69 -57.89
CA ASP A 696 -20.81 43.26 -58.14
C ASP A 696 -21.38 42.82 -59.49
N ALA A 697 -22.59 43.31 -59.81
CA ALA A 697 -23.25 43.03 -61.08
C ALA A 697 -22.54 43.72 -62.26
N GLU A 698 -22.13 45.00 -62.14
CA GLU A 698 -21.33 45.68 -63.17
C GLU A 698 -20.02 44.94 -63.46
N ILE A 699 -19.31 44.49 -62.43
CA ILE A 699 -18.09 43.69 -62.56
C ILE A 699 -18.41 42.37 -63.29
N ALA A 700 -19.45 41.64 -62.87
CA ALA A 700 -19.89 40.40 -63.51
C ALA A 700 -20.32 40.60 -64.99
N PHE A 701 -20.96 41.73 -65.32
CA PHE A 701 -21.33 42.07 -66.70
C PHE A 701 -20.09 42.37 -67.55
N ARG A 702 -19.14 43.20 -67.07
CA ARG A 702 -17.89 43.49 -67.78
C ARG A 702 -17.11 42.21 -68.10
N LEU A 703 -16.94 41.32 -67.12
CA LEU A 703 -16.22 40.05 -67.29
C LEU A 703 -16.89 39.11 -68.30
N ARG A 704 -18.23 39.08 -68.30
CA ARG A 704 -19.02 38.31 -69.26
C ARG A 704 -18.83 38.82 -70.68
N ASP A 705 -18.77 40.13 -70.88
CA ASP A 705 -18.60 40.73 -72.20
C ASP A 705 -17.14 40.63 -72.68
N GLU A 706 -16.14 40.78 -71.80
CA GLU A 706 -14.74 40.43 -72.09
C GLU A 706 -14.57 38.95 -72.48
N GLY A 707 -15.22 38.04 -71.75
CA GLY A 707 -15.22 36.61 -72.06
C GLY A 707 -15.88 36.29 -73.41
N ARG A 708 -16.98 36.96 -73.74
CA ARG A 708 -17.64 36.87 -75.06
C ARG A 708 -16.78 37.45 -76.18
N GLN A 709 -16.08 38.54 -75.91
CA GLN A 709 -15.16 39.16 -76.86
C GLN A 709 -13.98 38.25 -77.17
N ARG A 710 -13.30 37.70 -76.15
CA ARG A 710 -12.25 36.68 -76.32
C ARG A 710 -12.73 35.42 -77.05
N LEU A 711 -13.98 35.00 -76.83
CA LEU A 711 -14.57 33.87 -77.57
C LEU A 711 -14.78 34.22 -79.05
N ARG A 712 -15.25 35.43 -79.37
CA ARG A 712 -15.38 35.92 -80.75
C ARG A 712 -14.02 36.02 -81.44
N GLU A 713 -13.03 36.59 -80.76
CA GLU A 713 -11.65 36.71 -81.26
C GLU A 713 -11.05 35.32 -81.55
N LYS A 714 -11.22 34.34 -80.66
CA LYS A 714 -10.80 32.95 -80.92
C LYS A 714 -11.55 32.29 -82.08
N LEU A 715 -12.87 32.49 -82.20
CA LEU A 715 -13.65 31.94 -83.31
C LEU A 715 -13.24 32.57 -84.65
N GLN A 716 -12.95 33.87 -84.65
CA GLN A 716 -12.43 34.59 -85.81
C GLN A 716 -11.01 34.09 -86.18
N GLN A 717 -10.12 33.92 -85.19
CA GLN A 717 -8.78 33.35 -85.41
C GLN A 717 -8.84 31.93 -85.98
N ILE A 718 -9.75 31.08 -85.49
CA ILE A 718 -9.99 29.73 -86.03
C ILE A 718 -10.51 29.81 -87.47
N ALA A 719 -11.41 30.74 -87.79
CA ALA A 719 -11.90 30.95 -89.15
C ALA A 719 -10.78 31.45 -90.09
N GLU A 720 -9.92 32.34 -89.63
CA GLU A 720 -8.76 32.85 -90.38
C GLU A 720 -7.71 31.75 -90.62
N ASP A 721 -7.40 30.92 -89.63
CA ASP A 721 -6.49 29.78 -89.79
C ASP A 721 -7.09 28.70 -90.71
N GLN A 722 -8.39 28.38 -90.61
CA GLN A 722 -9.05 27.52 -91.58
C GLN A 722 -8.98 28.10 -93.00
N THR A 723 -9.20 29.42 -93.15
CA THR A 723 -9.08 30.10 -94.45
C THR A 723 -7.66 29.99 -95.02
N ARG A 724 -6.61 30.04 -94.18
CA ARG A 724 -5.22 29.82 -94.59
C ARG A 724 -4.93 28.37 -95.00
N VAL A 725 -5.51 27.38 -94.32
CA VAL A 725 -5.35 25.95 -94.65
C VAL A 725 -5.91 25.62 -96.04
N PHE A 726 -6.97 26.32 -96.49
CA PHE A 726 -7.59 26.10 -97.80
C PHE A 726 -7.07 27.02 -98.92
N GLN A 727 -6.06 27.86 -98.69
CA GLN A 727 -5.39 28.56 -99.79
C GLN A 727 -4.50 27.58 -100.58
N PRO A 728 -4.67 27.45 -101.90
CA PRO A 728 -3.81 26.58 -102.70
C PRO A 728 -2.38 27.12 -102.66
N LYS A 729 -1.41 26.26 -102.31
CA LYS A 729 0.02 26.59 -102.41
C LYS A 729 0.34 26.96 -103.86
N ARG A 730 0.89 28.16 -104.05
CA ARG A 730 1.53 28.59 -105.29
C ARG A 730 2.91 27.95 -105.43
#